data_AF-A0A4V5LWT3-F1
#
_entry.id   AF-A0A4V5LWT3-F1
#
_cell.length_a   1.000
_cell.length_b   1.000
_cell.length_c   1.000
_cell.angle_alpha   90.00
_cell.angle_beta   90.00
_cell.angle_gamma   90.00
#
_symmetry.space_group_name_H-M   'P 1'
#
loop_
_entity.id
_entity.type
_entity.pdbx_description
1 polymer ?
#
loop_
_entity_poly.entity_id
_entity_poly.type
_entity_poly.pdbx_seq_one_letter_code
_entity_poly.pdbx_strand_id
1 'polypeptide(L)'
;MRMDKMAVALMASALMVGALMLGGCRSSTAPEDTATPGEEGPTDGQTPDGYGGGVLGAIAQFSADANTVTAALLDGDVAAGGAALQTALGNLASNLAALPEAQSPEDLLGLAQDLPSTLQQALAARREVEAVVVPGALLPGWSAPAAFGIANVYPSGAYLDQCPAPLDQVCAPILELLRSLVPNSAPVRDAHNGTLIYPVQGETVVGGVPVEQIAAYAWRDGAWVEIPVQVDERMPYFLANGNSTFSIYSGTDPETSYVWDTEAWAMTQGDCSKAYDADPDNNGVNEGLAGPTPDPVPGLDNDDEIVFMAADAGEMAPGDSRPEGVDGAAQQIALIDPLAPQTQRYVYLFQVEGGSRFKDEHYVHYARGADADQWIDRYRFADDDPEKLGTSNTNYGANLSGAICVASLDDYFGDPEQCSAVDGGYRCASTDRFPRDDVTVTTANYRWQSSGRWMVRDLRIRAPEDVVDSDVYWDTRPDLIDRWKGRAFQQSPDSTISLVGFEDEQVNWEGNASLLGERCGPVRCIREVWGADSGTNVTKTETFYRDAVAYRYRIRVHPIPPDGLYTSWDYNRSAMVPTAEEAAAGVPGGRYYTILRPQGVPIDGVNDEIGNVDGFTPLFGFCPSLDDGITSPNADGRCPAFLDVPDPTFNLPLAFDNWEQIAAKGDGGSLVYTFLLRGATSLLNPLVVPYYRDDACLDDGTGDDPVSRPFPGDNSGDDKVREAYVAAARAASGNDALTYEDLDCTQRQGAHAAHGLHFFVTHDTDNLFSPLTTTEVDGEQWQFIVPSAQPQNLAEPYANVARFALQSVAVPLP
;
A
#
# COMPACT_ATOMS: atom_id res chain seq x y z
N MET A 1 7.64 17.54 -39.41
CA MET A 1 6.20 17.77 -39.64
C MET A 1 5.48 17.23 -38.40
N ARG A 2 5.85 17.64 -37.17
CA ARG A 2 5.80 18.93 -36.44
C ARG A 2 4.39 19.32 -35.94
N MET A 3 4.20 19.09 -34.63
CA MET A 3 3.56 19.97 -33.63
C MET A 3 2.02 20.11 -33.52
N ASP A 4 1.19 19.42 -34.31
CA ASP A 4 -0.27 19.64 -34.23
C ASP A 4 -1.07 18.66 -33.36
N LYS A 5 -0.49 17.56 -32.84
CA LYS A 5 -1.22 16.61 -31.98
C LYS A 5 -1.02 16.83 -30.47
N MET A 6 0.06 17.50 -30.06
CA MET A 6 0.34 17.80 -28.65
C MET A 6 -0.43 19.03 -28.14
N ALA A 7 -0.81 19.94 -29.03
CA ALA A 7 -1.56 21.16 -28.68
C ALA A 7 -3.04 20.91 -28.40
N VAL A 8 -3.63 19.82 -28.93
CA VAL A 8 -5.04 19.47 -28.71
C VAL A 8 -5.23 18.74 -27.36
N ALA A 9 -4.24 17.94 -26.93
CA ALA A 9 -4.25 17.33 -25.61
C ALA A 9 -3.99 18.35 -24.48
N LEU A 10 -3.05 19.30 -24.68
CA LEU A 10 -2.80 20.36 -23.69
C LEU A 10 -3.96 21.36 -23.53
N MET A 11 -4.80 21.55 -24.55
CA MET A 11 -5.98 22.42 -24.46
C MET A 11 -7.19 21.75 -23.80
N ALA A 12 -7.27 20.41 -23.80
CA ALA A 12 -8.35 19.67 -23.14
C ALA A 12 -8.17 19.65 -21.61
N SER A 13 -6.94 19.45 -21.12
CA SER A 13 -6.63 19.46 -19.69
C SER A 13 -6.78 20.85 -19.03
N ALA A 14 -6.60 21.94 -19.80
CA ALA A 14 -6.76 23.30 -19.30
C ALA A 14 -8.23 23.81 -19.30
N LEU A 15 -9.14 23.15 -20.03
CA LEU A 15 -10.56 23.55 -20.07
C LEU A 15 -11.44 22.84 -19.03
N MET A 16 -11.04 21.65 -18.55
CA MET A 16 -11.82 20.92 -17.53
C MET A 16 -11.78 21.57 -16.13
N VAL A 17 -10.75 22.35 -15.81
CA VAL A 17 -10.65 23.08 -14.53
C VAL A 17 -11.39 24.43 -14.55
N GLY A 18 -11.80 24.93 -15.73
CA GLY A 18 -12.37 26.28 -15.88
C GLY A 18 -13.89 26.38 -16.07
N ALA A 19 -14.59 25.28 -16.40
CA ALA A 19 -15.97 25.35 -16.90
C ALA A 19 -17.07 25.07 -15.87
N LEU A 20 -16.76 24.69 -14.62
CA LEU A 20 -17.76 24.41 -13.58
C LEU A 20 -18.16 25.62 -12.74
N MET A 21 -17.73 26.83 -13.11
CA MET A 21 -18.12 28.08 -12.44
C MET A 21 -18.71 29.05 -13.46
N LEU A 22 -20.05 29.20 -13.43
CA LEU A 22 -20.90 30.32 -13.90
C LEU A 22 -21.86 30.06 -15.07
N GLY A 23 -23.15 30.19 -14.74
CA GLY A 23 -24.23 30.67 -15.63
C GLY A 23 -25.38 29.67 -15.76
N GLY A 24 -26.63 29.92 -15.39
CA GLY A 24 -27.30 31.15 -15.01
C GLY A 24 -28.80 30.94 -15.29
N CYS A 25 -29.62 31.03 -14.25
CA CYS A 25 -31.09 30.95 -14.32
C CYS A 25 -31.69 31.84 -15.43
N ARG A 26 -32.62 31.29 -16.22
CA ARG A 26 -33.72 32.07 -16.83
C ARG A 26 -35.04 31.28 -16.85
N SER A 27 -36.06 31.98 -16.37
CA SER A 27 -37.45 31.59 -16.16
C SER A 27 -38.27 31.48 -17.45
N SER A 28 -39.25 30.58 -17.47
CA SER A 28 -40.61 30.90 -17.98
C SER A 28 -41.70 30.01 -17.36
N THR A 29 -42.78 30.68 -16.98
CA THR A 29 -44.05 30.32 -16.34
C THR A 29 -44.90 29.16 -16.91
N ALA A 30 -45.37 28.25 -16.02
CA ALA A 30 -46.75 27.75 -15.70
C ALA A 30 -47.87 27.68 -16.79
N PRO A 31 -48.92 26.80 -16.70
CA PRO A 31 -49.63 26.42 -15.45
C PRO A 31 -50.23 24.98 -15.29
N GLU A 32 -50.63 24.69 -14.02
CA GLU A 32 -51.77 23.90 -13.43
C GLU A 32 -52.40 22.74 -14.24
N ASP A 33 -52.83 21.57 -13.72
CA ASP A 33 -53.40 21.16 -12.43
C ASP A 33 -53.60 19.61 -12.39
N THR A 34 -53.90 19.06 -11.19
CA THR A 34 -54.58 17.78 -10.84
C THR A 34 -53.86 16.77 -9.91
N ALA A 35 -54.11 16.96 -8.62
CA ALA A 35 -54.49 16.02 -7.54
C ALA A 35 -54.00 14.54 -7.49
N THR A 36 -53.35 14.26 -6.35
CA THR A 36 -53.05 13.01 -5.60
C THR A 36 -54.27 12.10 -5.30
N PRO A 37 -54.10 10.79 -4.93
CA PRO A 37 -53.51 10.31 -3.65
C PRO A 37 -52.57 9.07 -3.80
N GLY A 38 -51.65 8.71 -2.93
CA GLY A 38 -51.36 9.04 -1.53
C GLY A 38 -50.84 7.74 -0.89
N GLU A 39 -49.56 7.68 -0.52
CA GLU A 39 -49.02 6.68 0.40
C GLU A 39 -48.09 7.39 1.39
N GLU A 40 -48.26 7.00 2.65
CA GLU A 40 -47.85 7.72 3.87
C GLU A 40 -46.33 7.72 4.04
N GLY A 41 -45.75 8.92 4.21
CA GLY A 41 -44.35 9.08 4.62
C GLY A 41 -44.16 8.84 6.12
N PRO A 42 -42.96 8.45 6.56
CA PRO A 42 -42.66 8.33 7.98
C PRO A 42 -42.52 9.72 8.60
N THR A 43 -43.39 10.01 9.57
CA THR A 43 -43.21 11.09 10.54
C THR A 43 -42.54 10.52 11.79
N ASP A 44 -41.31 10.91 12.11
CA ASP A 44 -40.94 11.64 13.33
C ASP A 44 -39.42 11.92 13.31
N GLY A 45 -39.01 13.03 13.88
CA GLY A 45 -37.65 13.59 13.76
C GLY A 45 -36.58 12.84 14.57
N GLN A 46 -35.97 11.83 13.95
CA GLN A 46 -34.63 11.38 14.31
C GLN A 46 -33.67 11.83 13.21
N THR A 47 -32.64 12.60 13.57
CA THR A 47 -31.44 12.73 12.73
C THR A 47 -31.00 11.31 12.34
N PRO A 48 -30.83 10.98 11.04
CA PRO A 48 -30.31 9.68 10.65
C PRO A 48 -28.98 9.44 11.36
N ASP A 49 -28.94 8.41 12.20
CA ASP A 49 -27.76 8.04 12.97
C ASP A 49 -26.64 7.67 11.97
N GLY A 50 -25.61 8.52 11.83
CA GLY A 50 -24.46 8.18 10.97
C GLY A 50 -23.48 9.32 10.64
N TYR A 51 -23.96 10.52 10.37
CA TYR A 51 -23.13 11.61 9.79
C TYR A 51 -22.67 12.69 10.79
N GLY A 52 -23.01 12.52 12.07
CA GLY A 52 -22.74 13.49 13.14
C GLY A 52 -23.76 14.63 13.21
N GLY A 53 -23.72 15.40 14.29
CA GLY A 53 -24.60 16.56 14.51
C GLY A 53 -24.02 17.87 13.95
N GLY A 54 -24.72 18.98 14.18
CA GLY A 54 -24.20 20.32 13.87
C GLY A 54 -24.09 20.63 12.37
N VAL A 55 -23.42 21.74 12.05
CA VAL A 55 -23.27 22.22 10.68
C VAL A 55 -22.46 21.26 9.80
N LEU A 56 -21.38 20.67 10.33
CA LEU A 56 -20.56 19.73 9.56
C LEU A 56 -21.30 18.42 9.26
N GLY A 57 -22.06 17.88 10.21
CA GLY A 57 -22.89 16.70 9.96
C GLY A 57 -24.03 16.97 8.97
N ALA A 58 -24.65 18.16 9.06
CA ALA A 58 -25.66 18.59 8.10
C ALA A 58 -25.12 18.70 6.67
N ILE A 59 -23.89 19.20 6.51
CA ILE A 59 -23.22 19.29 5.21
C ILE A 59 -22.83 17.89 4.72
N ALA A 60 -22.29 17.02 5.59
CA ALA A 60 -21.89 15.67 5.21
C ALA A 60 -23.09 14.84 4.70
N GLN A 61 -24.19 14.79 5.47
CA GLN A 61 -25.42 14.12 5.03
C GLN A 61 -25.95 14.73 3.72
N PHE A 62 -25.95 16.05 3.60
CA PHE A 62 -26.44 16.70 2.37
C PHE A 62 -25.57 16.37 1.16
N SER A 63 -24.25 16.29 1.30
CA SER A 63 -23.34 15.87 0.23
C SER A 63 -23.61 14.42 -0.18
N ALA A 64 -23.75 13.49 0.77
CA ALA A 64 -24.10 12.10 0.51
C ALA A 64 -25.47 11.99 -0.21
N ASP A 65 -26.50 12.68 0.29
CA ASP A 65 -27.82 12.71 -0.35
C ASP A 65 -27.76 13.34 -1.76
N ALA A 66 -26.91 14.36 -1.96
CA ALA A 66 -26.71 15.02 -3.25
C ALA A 66 -25.97 14.12 -4.26
N ASN A 67 -25.16 13.16 -3.80
CA ASN A 67 -24.58 12.14 -4.67
C ASN A 67 -25.67 11.23 -5.24
N THR A 68 -26.67 10.84 -4.44
CA THR A 68 -27.84 10.08 -4.94
C THR A 68 -28.65 10.88 -5.96
N VAL A 69 -28.80 12.20 -5.75
CA VAL A 69 -29.43 13.10 -6.74
C VAL A 69 -28.63 13.14 -8.03
N THR A 70 -27.32 13.27 -7.91
CA THR A 70 -26.41 13.37 -9.05
C THR A 70 -26.41 12.07 -9.84
N ALA A 71 -26.29 10.91 -9.18
CA ALA A 71 -26.40 9.60 -9.79
C ALA A 71 -27.72 9.43 -10.55
N ALA A 72 -28.86 9.68 -9.92
CA ALA A 72 -30.18 9.54 -10.57
C ALA A 72 -30.38 10.51 -11.76
N LEU A 73 -29.84 11.73 -11.68
CA LEU A 73 -29.89 12.69 -12.78
C LEU A 73 -28.94 12.31 -13.93
N LEU A 74 -27.80 11.71 -13.61
CA LEU A 74 -26.86 11.16 -14.59
C LEU A 74 -27.44 9.93 -15.30
N ASP A 75 -28.22 9.11 -14.60
CA ASP A 75 -28.96 7.97 -15.15
C ASP A 75 -30.20 8.38 -15.98
N GLY A 76 -30.48 9.68 -16.10
CA GLY A 76 -31.62 10.21 -16.83
C GLY A 76 -32.98 9.98 -16.16
N ASP A 77 -33.00 9.46 -14.93
CA ASP A 77 -34.20 9.29 -14.12
C ASP A 77 -34.51 10.58 -13.34
N VAL A 78 -35.13 11.52 -14.03
CA VAL A 78 -35.53 12.82 -13.47
C VAL A 78 -36.55 12.66 -12.32
N ALA A 79 -37.32 11.57 -12.29
CA ALA A 79 -38.28 11.32 -11.23
C ALA A 79 -37.58 10.83 -9.95
N ALA A 80 -36.64 9.89 -10.08
CA ALA A 80 -35.79 9.45 -8.97
C ALA A 80 -34.87 10.58 -8.48
N GLY A 81 -34.28 11.37 -9.38
CA GLY A 81 -33.49 12.55 -9.01
C GLY A 81 -34.31 13.62 -8.30
N GLY A 82 -35.57 13.81 -8.70
CA GLY A 82 -36.50 14.70 -8.01
C GLY A 82 -36.91 14.21 -6.62
N ALA A 83 -37.07 12.90 -6.44
CA ALA A 83 -37.35 12.29 -5.14
C ALA A 83 -36.13 12.35 -4.20
N ALA A 84 -34.95 11.99 -4.70
CA ALA A 84 -33.69 12.11 -3.98
C ALA A 84 -33.41 13.56 -3.54
N LEU A 85 -33.73 14.55 -4.40
CA LEU A 85 -33.53 15.96 -4.08
C LEU A 85 -34.49 16.44 -2.98
N GLN A 86 -35.72 15.92 -2.96
CA GLN A 86 -36.66 16.21 -1.87
C GLN A 86 -36.18 15.61 -0.55
N THR A 87 -35.62 14.40 -0.58
CA THR A 87 -34.99 13.76 0.59
C THR A 87 -33.80 14.58 1.08
N ALA A 88 -32.86 14.95 0.19
CA ALA A 88 -31.69 15.76 0.51
C ALA A 88 -32.06 17.10 1.17
N LEU A 89 -33.03 17.80 0.61
CA LEU A 89 -33.52 19.08 1.15
C LEU A 89 -34.31 18.90 2.44
N GLY A 90 -35.05 17.80 2.60
CA GLY A 90 -35.75 17.44 3.82
C GLY A 90 -34.80 17.18 4.98
N ASN A 91 -33.76 16.37 4.73
CA ASN A 91 -32.71 16.06 5.70
C ASN A 91 -31.92 17.31 6.08
N LEU A 92 -31.53 18.14 5.11
CA LEU A 92 -30.86 19.41 5.37
C LEU A 92 -31.74 20.36 6.21
N ALA A 93 -33.03 20.49 5.89
CA ALA A 93 -33.95 21.32 6.66
C ALA A 93 -34.14 20.82 8.10
N SER A 94 -34.22 19.50 8.28
CA SER A 94 -34.29 18.86 9.60
C SER A 94 -33.01 19.15 10.42
N ASN A 95 -31.85 18.94 9.81
CA ASN A 95 -30.55 19.17 10.45
C ASN A 95 -30.33 20.65 10.81
N LEU A 96 -30.72 21.58 9.93
CA LEU A 96 -30.66 23.02 10.21
C LEU A 96 -31.64 23.45 11.30
N ALA A 97 -32.81 22.81 11.40
CA ALA A 97 -33.80 23.06 12.44
C ALA A 97 -33.35 22.57 13.83
N ALA A 98 -32.42 21.62 13.89
CA ALA A 98 -31.81 21.11 15.12
C ALA A 98 -30.64 21.97 15.64
N LEU A 99 -30.02 22.82 14.80
CA LEU A 99 -28.90 23.70 15.21
C LEU A 99 -29.18 24.62 16.41
N PRO A 100 -30.40 25.19 16.61
CA PRO A 100 -30.74 25.97 17.79
C PRO A 100 -30.74 25.18 19.11
N GLU A 101 -30.74 23.85 19.04
CA GLU A 101 -30.69 22.95 20.20
C GLU A 101 -29.25 22.63 20.64
N ALA A 102 -28.25 23.08 19.89
CA ALA A 102 -26.84 22.95 20.23
C ALA A 102 -26.53 23.63 21.57
N GLN A 103 -25.96 22.87 22.52
CA GLN A 103 -25.65 23.36 23.86
C GLN A 103 -24.24 23.96 23.95
N SER A 104 -23.42 23.74 22.91
CA SER A 104 -22.06 24.24 22.82
C SER A 104 -21.65 24.63 21.38
N PRO A 105 -20.56 25.40 21.19
CA PRO A 105 -19.97 25.64 19.86
C PRO A 105 -19.59 24.36 19.13
N GLU A 106 -19.21 23.32 19.87
CA GLU A 106 -18.86 22.00 19.34
C GLU A 106 -20.08 21.26 18.82
N ASP A 107 -21.21 21.29 19.53
CA ASP A 107 -22.50 20.77 19.06
C ASP A 107 -23.00 21.53 17.83
N LEU A 108 -22.79 22.86 17.81
CA LEU A 108 -23.19 23.71 16.69
C LEU A 108 -22.35 23.41 15.44
N LEU A 109 -21.05 23.19 15.61
CA LEU A 109 -20.13 22.88 14.51
C LEU A 109 -20.18 21.40 14.10
N GLY A 110 -20.58 20.49 14.99
CA GLY A 110 -20.57 19.06 14.74
C GLY A 110 -19.24 18.38 15.04
N LEU A 111 -18.48 18.89 16.00
CA LEU A 111 -17.21 18.28 16.43
C LEU A 111 -17.52 17.04 17.29
N ALA A 112 -16.84 15.91 17.03
CA ALA A 112 -17.02 14.69 17.82
C ALA A 112 -16.41 14.75 19.23
N GLN A 113 -15.57 15.75 19.50
CA GLN A 113 -14.95 15.98 20.81
C GLN A 113 -14.94 17.47 21.14
N ASP A 114 -14.77 17.81 22.42
CA ASP A 114 -14.68 19.21 22.83
C ASP A 114 -13.41 19.90 22.29
N LEU A 115 -13.42 21.22 22.13
CA LEU A 115 -12.26 21.99 21.64
C LEU A 115 -10.98 21.74 22.46
N PRO A 116 -11.03 21.65 23.81
CA PRO A 116 -9.87 21.31 24.63
C PRO A 116 -9.26 19.93 24.32
N SER A 117 -10.07 18.89 24.15
CA SER A 117 -9.61 17.53 23.83
C SER A 117 -9.04 17.44 22.42
N THR A 118 -9.64 18.15 21.45
CA THR A 118 -9.07 18.28 20.10
C THR A 118 -7.69 18.95 20.13
N LEU A 119 -7.55 20.05 20.88
CA LEU A 119 -6.26 20.74 21.06
C LEU A 119 -5.25 19.87 21.81
N GLN A 120 -5.71 19.06 22.77
CA GLN A 120 -4.87 18.13 23.51
C GLN A 120 -4.36 16.99 22.61
N GLN A 121 -5.21 16.41 21.75
CA GLN A 121 -4.81 15.40 20.78
C GLN A 121 -3.79 15.94 19.77
N ALA A 122 -3.99 17.16 19.27
CA ALA A 122 -3.06 17.84 18.36
C ALA A 122 -1.67 18.09 18.97
N LEU A 123 -1.55 18.06 20.31
CA LEU A 123 -0.30 18.22 21.04
C LEU A 123 0.20 16.94 21.71
N ALA A 124 -0.43 15.79 21.42
CA ALA A 124 -0.09 14.50 22.00
C ALA A 124 0.39 13.52 20.93
N ALA A 125 1.22 12.57 21.35
CA ALA A 125 1.62 11.43 20.54
C ALA A 125 1.56 10.14 21.38
N ARG A 126 1.13 9.02 20.78
CA ARG A 126 1.11 7.70 21.42
C ARG A 126 2.51 7.08 21.41
N ARG A 127 3.42 7.67 22.18
CA ARG A 127 4.84 7.27 22.23
C ARG A 127 5.06 5.81 22.61
N GLU A 128 4.08 5.14 23.22
CA GLU A 128 4.20 3.72 23.54
C GLU A 128 4.24 2.80 22.31
N VAL A 129 3.71 3.23 21.16
CA VAL A 129 3.73 2.45 19.91
C VAL A 129 4.91 2.79 18.99
N GLU A 130 5.73 3.77 19.39
CA GLU A 130 6.80 4.28 18.56
C GLU A 130 8.02 3.35 18.61
N ALA A 131 8.44 2.88 17.44
CA ALA A 131 9.76 2.29 17.26
C ALA A 131 10.79 3.39 17.05
N VAL A 132 11.84 3.39 17.87
CA VAL A 132 12.95 4.34 17.78
C VAL A 132 14.06 3.69 16.97
N VAL A 133 14.42 4.33 15.86
CA VAL A 133 15.56 3.95 15.04
C VAL A 133 16.70 4.93 15.29
N VAL A 134 17.84 4.42 15.74
CA VAL A 134 19.06 5.19 16.00
C VAL A 134 20.10 4.78 14.95
N PRO A 135 20.39 5.63 13.95
CA PRO A 135 21.44 5.37 12.99
C PRO A 135 22.79 5.21 13.70
N GLY A 136 23.61 4.26 13.26
CA GLY A 136 24.94 4.04 13.82
C GLY A 136 25.82 5.30 13.76
N ALA A 137 25.63 6.16 12.75
CA ALA A 137 26.27 7.48 12.67
C ALA A 137 26.08 8.39 13.91
N LEU A 138 25.05 8.13 14.74
CA LEU A 138 24.82 8.85 15.99
C LEU A 138 25.58 8.27 17.19
N LEU A 139 26.29 7.15 17.06
CA LEU A 139 26.98 6.45 18.15
C LEU A 139 28.49 6.68 18.11
N PRO A 140 28.98 7.82 18.65
CA PRO A 140 30.38 8.19 18.53
C PRO A 140 31.30 7.16 19.20
N GLY A 141 32.32 6.73 18.46
CA GLY A 141 33.31 5.77 18.92
C GLY A 141 32.85 4.31 18.93
N TRP A 142 31.61 4.03 18.50
CA TRP A 142 31.14 2.66 18.27
C TRP A 142 31.07 2.31 16.79
N SER A 143 30.59 3.23 15.95
CA SER A 143 30.41 2.97 14.52
C SER A 143 31.66 3.20 13.66
N ALA A 144 31.84 2.33 12.68
CA ALA A 144 32.76 2.50 11.57
C ALA A 144 32.13 3.35 10.43
N PRO A 145 32.93 3.86 9.47
CA PRO A 145 32.39 4.42 8.25
C PRO A 145 31.68 3.36 7.39
N ALA A 146 30.49 3.71 6.92
CA ALA A 146 29.69 2.98 5.95
C ALA A 146 30.49 2.55 4.71
N ALA A 147 30.15 1.38 4.17
CA ALA A 147 30.62 1.00 2.84
C ALA A 147 30.01 1.90 1.75
N PHE A 148 30.72 2.01 0.64
CA PHE A 148 30.23 2.71 -0.55
C PHE A 148 30.67 1.98 -1.80
N GLY A 149 29.97 2.21 -2.89
CA GLY A 149 30.33 1.64 -4.18
C GLY A 149 29.76 2.42 -5.35
N ILE A 150 30.01 1.89 -6.54
CA ILE A 150 29.54 2.45 -7.80
C ILE A 150 28.73 1.40 -8.55
N ALA A 151 27.54 1.79 -9.01
CA ALA A 151 26.75 0.98 -9.94
C ALA A 151 27.53 0.78 -11.24
N ASN A 152 27.33 -0.37 -11.88
CA ASN A 152 27.79 -0.54 -13.26
C ASN A 152 27.11 0.48 -14.17
N VAL A 153 27.87 1.06 -15.10
CA VAL A 153 27.37 2.16 -15.94
C VAL A 153 26.40 1.61 -16.99
N TYR A 154 25.36 2.39 -17.29
CA TYR A 154 24.47 2.11 -18.42
C TYR A 154 25.27 1.79 -19.70
N PRO A 155 24.92 0.72 -20.44
CA PRO A 155 23.67 -0.04 -20.38
C PRO A 155 23.72 -1.33 -19.54
N SER A 156 24.61 -1.45 -18.56
CA SER A 156 24.58 -2.61 -17.66
C SER A 156 23.22 -2.77 -16.98
N GLY A 157 22.69 -3.99 -16.92
CA GLY A 157 21.37 -4.28 -16.39
C GLY A 157 20.19 -3.95 -17.32
N ALA A 158 20.45 -3.34 -18.49
CA ALA A 158 19.41 -2.96 -19.44
C ALA A 158 19.24 -3.97 -20.58
N TYR A 159 17.99 -4.32 -20.87
CA TYR A 159 17.60 -5.13 -22.02
C TYR A 159 17.51 -4.27 -23.28
N LEU A 160 18.55 -4.30 -24.11
CA LEU A 160 18.68 -3.42 -25.27
C LEU A 160 18.21 -4.02 -26.60
N ASP A 161 17.74 -5.27 -26.60
CA ASP A 161 17.33 -5.95 -27.85
C ASP A 161 15.94 -5.49 -28.36
N GLN A 162 15.17 -4.77 -27.54
CA GLN A 162 13.91 -4.16 -27.90
C GLN A 162 13.99 -2.63 -27.75
N CYS A 163 14.51 -1.95 -28.76
CA CYS A 163 14.27 -0.51 -28.86
C CYS A 163 12.77 -0.27 -29.12
N PRO A 164 12.08 0.54 -28.31
CA PRO A 164 10.67 0.79 -28.49
C PRO A 164 10.41 1.42 -29.86
N ALA A 165 9.44 0.91 -30.61
CA ALA A 165 9.00 1.55 -31.84
C ALA A 165 8.39 2.94 -31.51
N PRO A 166 8.66 4.00 -32.29
CA PRO A 166 9.37 4.04 -33.57
C PRO A 166 10.86 4.43 -33.46
N LEU A 167 11.47 4.30 -32.27
CA LEU A 167 12.87 4.68 -32.03
C LEU A 167 13.86 3.59 -32.45
N ASP A 168 13.41 2.39 -32.74
CA ASP A 168 14.18 1.21 -33.18
C ASP A 168 15.26 1.52 -34.23
N GLN A 169 14.94 2.29 -35.26
CA GLN A 169 15.88 2.63 -36.36
C GLN A 169 17.02 3.58 -35.95
N VAL A 170 16.87 4.28 -34.82
CA VAL A 170 17.85 5.24 -34.30
C VAL A 170 18.56 4.68 -33.08
N CYS A 171 17.83 4.00 -32.20
CA CYS A 171 18.27 3.46 -30.93
C CYS A 171 19.13 2.19 -31.13
N ALA A 172 18.73 1.25 -31.99
CA ALA A 172 19.45 -0.03 -32.09
C ALA A 172 20.93 0.13 -32.52
N PRO A 173 21.29 1.00 -33.50
CA PRO A 173 22.69 1.24 -33.86
C PRO A 173 23.50 1.96 -32.76
N ILE A 174 22.84 2.81 -31.95
CA ILE A 174 23.47 3.53 -30.84
C ILE A 174 23.71 2.57 -29.67
N LEU A 175 22.74 1.72 -29.34
CA LEU A 175 22.86 0.74 -28.27
C LEU A 175 23.91 -0.33 -28.59
N GLU A 176 24.01 -0.78 -29.84
CA GLU A 176 25.07 -1.70 -30.28
C GLU A 176 26.46 -1.05 -30.19
N LEU A 177 26.57 0.22 -30.55
CA LEU A 177 27.79 1.00 -30.34
C LEU A 177 28.12 1.10 -28.84
N LEU A 178 27.14 1.43 -27.98
CA LEU A 178 27.34 1.53 -26.54
C LEU A 178 27.79 0.20 -25.92
N ARG A 179 27.18 -0.93 -26.31
CA ARG A 179 27.61 -2.28 -25.91
C ARG A 179 29.07 -2.54 -26.27
N SER A 180 29.50 -2.13 -27.46
CA SER A 180 30.90 -2.32 -27.91
C SER A 180 31.92 -1.43 -27.18
N LEU A 181 31.48 -0.34 -26.56
CA LEU A 181 32.33 0.66 -25.92
C LEU A 181 32.37 0.54 -24.39
N VAL A 182 31.34 -0.05 -23.78
CA VAL A 182 31.18 -0.17 -22.32
C VAL A 182 31.41 -1.63 -21.91
N PRO A 183 32.49 -1.93 -21.16
CA PRO A 183 32.66 -3.22 -20.50
C PRO A 183 31.47 -3.54 -19.59
N ASN A 184 31.08 -4.81 -19.46
CA ASN A 184 29.97 -5.28 -18.61
C ASN A 184 28.58 -4.72 -18.99
N SER A 185 28.34 -4.49 -20.28
CA SER A 185 27.07 -4.00 -20.86
C SER A 185 26.00 -5.08 -21.07
N ALA A 186 26.14 -6.25 -20.44
CA ALA A 186 25.19 -7.34 -20.57
C ALA A 186 23.88 -7.01 -19.82
N PRO A 187 22.72 -7.48 -20.31
CA PRO A 187 21.53 -7.56 -19.48
C PRO A 187 21.81 -8.56 -18.36
N VAL A 188 21.67 -8.16 -17.11
CA VAL A 188 21.86 -9.00 -15.92
C VAL A 188 20.73 -8.73 -14.94
N ARG A 189 20.25 -9.78 -14.27
CA ARG A 189 19.33 -9.73 -13.14
C ARG A 189 20.13 -9.97 -11.87
N ASP A 190 20.59 -8.90 -11.25
CA ASP A 190 21.50 -8.93 -10.11
C ASP A 190 21.28 -7.69 -9.24
N ALA A 191 21.06 -7.89 -7.94
CA ALA A 191 20.90 -6.79 -6.98
C ALA A 191 22.24 -6.23 -6.47
N HIS A 192 23.36 -6.85 -6.86
CA HIS A 192 24.75 -6.44 -6.59
C HIS A 192 25.50 -6.07 -7.86
N ASN A 193 24.82 -5.62 -8.92
CA ASN A 193 25.42 -5.28 -10.21
C ASN A 193 26.27 -4.00 -10.18
N GLY A 194 27.32 -3.97 -9.36
CA GLY A 194 28.20 -2.83 -9.19
C GLY A 194 29.52 -3.26 -8.58
N THR A 195 30.27 -2.30 -8.06
CA THR A 195 31.54 -2.55 -7.39
C THR A 195 31.59 -1.76 -6.09
N LEU A 196 31.67 -2.48 -4.98
CA LEU A 196 32.01 -1.89 -3.69
C LEU A 196 33.45 -1.37 -3.73
N ILE A 197 33.65 -0.14 -3.27
CA ILE A 197 34.95 0.52 -3.16
C ILE A 197 35.32 0.62 -1.67
N TYR A 198 35.09 -0.47 -0.94
CA TYR A 198 35.36 -0.57 0.49
C TYR A 198 36.11 -1.87 0.82
N PRO A 199 37.14 -1.83 1.68
CA PRO A 199 37.87 -0.62 2.08
C PRO A 199 38.58 0.00 0.87
N VAL A 200 38.90 1.29 0.95
CA VAL A 200 39.73 1.92 -0.10
C VAL A 200 41.09 1.21 -0.14
N GLN A 201 41.59 0.95 -1.35
CA GLN A 201 42.84 0.22 -1.54
C GLN A 201 44.00 0.85 -0.75
N GLY A 202 44.59 0.08 0.15
CA GLY A 202 45.70 0.52 1.01
C GLY A 202 45.27 1.04 2.39
N GLU A 203 43.98 1.12 2.66
CA GLU A 203 43.44 1.38 4.00
C GLU A 203 43.24 0.07 4.78
N THR A 204 43.35 0.16 6.10
CA THR A 204 43.05 -0.96 7.00
C THR A 204 41.57 -0.88 7.37
N VAL A 205 40.83 -1.99 7.23
CA VAL A 205 39.46 -2.08 7.72
C VAL A 205 39.47 -1.86 9.23
N VAL A 206 38.79 -0.81 9.69
CA VAL A 206 38.51 -0.60 11.11
C VAL A 206 37.02 -0.85 11.28
N GLY A 207 36.69 -2.02 11.83
CA GLY A 207 35.31 -2.37 12.15
C GLY A 207 34.79 -1.59 13.36
N GLY A 208 33.48 -1.52 13.48
CA GLY A 208 32.82 -0.95 14.64
C GLY A 208 32.71 -1.96 15.77
N VAL A 209 31.81 -1.65 16.70
CA VAL A 209 31.44 -2.58 17.78
C VAL A 209 30.76 -3.80 17.16
N PRO A 210 31.15 -5.03 17.53
CA PRO A 210 30.48 -6.22 17.03
C PRO A 210 28.98 -6.20 17.38
N VAL A 211 28.13 -6.29 16.35
CA VAL A 211 26.68 -6.10 16.50
C VAL A 211 26.06 -7.13 17.45
N GLU A 212 26.63 -8.34 17.50
CA GLU A 212 26.20 -9.43 18.37
C GLU A 212 26.53 -9.21 19.85
N GLN A 213 27.28 -8.17 20.19
CA GLN A 213 27.64 -7.80 21.57
C GLN A 213 26.82 -6.61 22.09
N ILE A 214 25.90 -6.06 21.29
CA ILE A 214 25.09 -4.91 21.70
C ILE A 214 23.87 -5.40 22.48
N ALA A 215 23.72 -4.90 23.70
CA ALA A 215 22.54 -5.10 24.54
C ALA A 215 21.99 -3.76 25.02
N ALA A 216 20.67 -3.66 25.19
CA ALA A 216 20.00 -2.44 25.64
C ALA A 216 19.39 -2.62 27.03
N TYR A 217 19.44 -1.55 27.82
CA TYR A 217 18.91 -1.50 29.17
C TYR A 217 18.14 -0.20 29.40
N ALA A 218 17.17 -0.27 30.30
CA ALA A 218 16.45 0.86 30.84
C ALA A 218 16.59 0.89 32.37
N TRP A 219 16.55 2.09 32.95
CA TRP A 219 16.45 2.26 34.39
C TRP A 219 14.99 2.44 34.80
N ARG A 220 14.46 1.52 35.59
CA ARG A 220 13.03 1.46 35.97
C ARG A 220 12.92 1.07 37.44
N ASP A 221 12.09 1.80 38.18
CA ASP A 221 11.80 1.51 39.59
C ASP A 221 13.05 1.31 40.48
N GLY A 222 14.13 2.05 40.16
CA GLY A 222 15.40 1.97 40.90
C GLY A 222 16.28 0.77 40.55
N ALA A 223 16.05 0.11 39.42
CA ALA A 223 16.84 -1.03 38.95
C ALA A 223 17.10 -0.99 37.43
N TRP A 224 18.17 -1.66 37.01
CA TRP A 224 18.44 -1.94 35.60
C TRP A 224 17.56 -3.07 35.10
N VAL A 225 16.90 -2.84 33.97
CA VAL A 225 16.09 -3.83 33.26
C VAL A 225 16.60 -3.91 31.83
N GLU A 226 17.08 -5.08 31.42
CA GLU A 226 17.42 -5.31 30.01
C GLU A 226 16.14 -5.28 29.17
N ILE A 227 16.22 -4.68 27.98
CA ILE A 227 15.10 -4.51 27.05
C ILE A 227 15.44 -5.08 25.66
N PRO A 228 14.44 -5.43 24.84
CA PRO A 228 14.66 -5.83 23.45
C PRO A 228 15.38 -4.74 22.66
N VAL A 229 16.38 -5.15 21.88
CA VAL A 229 17.10 -4.32 20.93
C VAL A 229 17.45 -5.15 19.70
N GLN A 230 17.45 -4.49 18.56
CA GLN A 230 17.80 -5.07 17.27
C GLN A 230 18.82 -4.18 16.59
N VAL A 231 19.79 -4.78 15.91
CA VAL A 231 20.71 -4.09 15.00
C VAL A 231 20.41 -4.61 13.60
N ASP A 232 20.03 -3.70 12.72
CA ASP A 232 19.79 -4.00 11.31
C ASP A 232 20.96 -3.44 10.50
N GLU A 233 21.82 -4.35 10.07
CA GLU A 233 22.96 -4.03 9.21
C GLU A 233 22.48 -3.59 7.82
N ARG A 234 23.14 -2.60 7.23
CA ARG A 234 22.77 -2.04 5.92
C ARG A 234 24.00 -1.86 5.03
N MET A 235 23.79 -1.99 3.72
CA MET A 235 24.89 -1.79 2.78
C MET A 235 24.40 -1.29 1.41
N PRO A 236 25.30 -0.79 0.55
CA PRO A 236 24.98 -0.46 -0.83
C PRO A 236 24.62 -1.70 -1.68
N TYR A 237 23.48 -1.62 -2.34
CA TYR A 237 22.99 -2.50 -3.40
C TYR A 237 23.01 -1.79 -4.76
N PHE A 238 23.00 -2.56 -5.85
CA PHE A 238 22.99 -2.07 -7.23
C PHE A 238 21.98 -2.87 -8.05
N LEU A 239 20.73 -2.41 -8.05
CA LEU A 239 19.59 -3.13 -8.62
C LEU A 239 19.64 -3.11 -10.14
N ALA A 240 19.78 -4.29 -10.76
CA ALA A 240 19.71 -4.48 -12.20
C ALA A 240 18.74 -5.62 -12.52
N ASN A 241 17.75 -5.38 -13.38
CA ASN A 241 16.72 -6.36 -13.72
C ASN A 241 16.65 -6.61 -15.23
N GLY A 242 17.72 -7.18 -15.78
CA GLY A 242 17.90 -7.39 -17.21
C GLY A 242 16.98 -8.43 -17.85
N ASN A 243 16.12 -9.12 -17.09
CA ASN A 243 15.09 -9.99 -17.65
C ASN A 243 13.90 -9.21 -18.23
N SER A 244 13.65 -8.02 -17.70
CA SER A 244 12.56 -7.18 -18.19
C SER A 244 12.97 -6.40 -19.43
N THR A 245 12.10 -6.34 -20.43
CA THR A 245 12.27 -5.47 -21.60
C THR A 245 12.17 -3.98 -21.26
N PHE A 246 11.61 -3.63 -20.10
CA PHE A 246 11.54 -2.24 -19.60
C PHE A 246 12.79 -1.81 -18.85
N SER A 247 13.74 -2.72 -18.59
CA SER A 247 15.02 -2.37 -17.94
C SER A 247 15.88 -1.42 -18.77
N ILE A 248 15.54 -1.16 -20.04
CA ILE A 248 16.10 -0.08 -20.83
C ILE A 248 15.96 1.30 -20.17
N TYR A 249 14.92 1.51 -19.36
CA TYR A 249 14.69 2.77 -18.65
C TYR A 249 15.47 2.85 -17.34
N SER A 250 15.73 1.73 -16.67
CA SER A 250 16.37 1.72 -15.35
C SER A 250 17.87 1.41 -15.42
N GLY A 251 18.29 0.45 -16.24
CA GLY A 251 19.64 -0.10 -16.22
C GLY A 251 19.99 -0.65 -14.84
N THR A 252 21.01 -0.06 -14.22
CA THR A 252 21.51 -0.42 -12.89
C THR A 252 21.45 0.77 -11.95
N ASP A 253 20.81 0.58 -10.80
CA ASP A 253 20.55 1.68 -9.88
C ASP A 253 21.09 1.43 -8.48
N PRO A 254 21.83 2.39 -7.90
CA PRO A 254 22.23 2.30 -6.51
C PRO A 254 21.01 2.38 -5.59
N GLU A 255 20.98 1.49 -4.61
CA GLU A 255 20.02 1.45 -3.51
C GLU A 255 20.78 1.19 -2.20
N THR A 256 20.29 1.67 -1.06
CA THR A 256 20.84 1.26 0.24
C THR A 256 19.80 0.42 0.96
N SER A 257 20.03 -0.88 0.97
CA SER A 257 19.12 -1.88 1.54
C SER A 257 19.75 -2.57 2.75
N TYR A 258 19.03 -3.53 3.33
CA TYR A 258 19.45 -4.27 4.51
C TYR A 258 20.34 -5.46 4.14
N VAL A 259 21.21 -5.85 5.07
CA VAL A 259 21.87 -7.15 5.05
C VAL A 259 20.84 -8.20 5.47
N TRP A 260 20.41 -9.01 4.51
CA TRP A 260 19.28 -9.92 4.68
C TRP A 260 19.66 -11.25 5.35
N ASP A 261 18.78 -11.78 6.20
CA ASP A 261 18.90 -13.15 6.71
C ASP A 261 18.68 -14.15 5.57
N THR A 262 17.72 -13.82 4.70
CA THR A 262 17.44 -14.52 3.44
C THR A 262 17.45 -13.51 2.31
N GLU A 263 18.49 -13.55 1.49
CA GLU A 263 18.57 -12.77 0.25
C GLU A 263 17.88 -13.52 -0.88
N ALA A 264 16.56 -13.33 -0.98
CA ALA A 264 15.67 -14.16 -1.78
C ALA A 264 15.82 -13.98 -3.30
N TRP A 265 16.19 -12.79 -3.77
CA TRP A 265 16.35 -12.53 -5.20
C TRP A 265 17.42 -13.42 -5.84
N ALA A 266 18.41 -13.81 -5.03
CA ALA A 266 19.56 -14.62 -5.43
C ALA A 266 19.26 -16.13 -5.51
N MET A 267 18.08 -16.57 -5.07
CA MET A 267 17.65 -17.97 -5.14
C MET A 267 17.07 -18.30 -6.52
N THR A 268 17.92 -18.42 -7.53
CA THR A 268 17.48 -18.63 -8.93
C THR A 268 17.35 -20.11 -9.34
N GLN A 269 17.82 -21.03 -8.49
CA GLN A 269 17.90 -22.47 -8.76
C GLN A 269 16.75 -23.29 -8.14
N GLY A 270 16.80 -24.61 -8.37
CA GLY A 270 15.83 -25.59 -7.88
C GLY A 270 14.70 -25.86 -8.88
N ASP A 271 14.11 -27.05 -8.82
CA ASP A 271 13.04 -27.49 -9.75
C ASP A 271 11.63 -27.20 -9.21
N CYS A 272 11.36 -27.52 -7.95
CA CYS A 272 10.03 -27.34 -7.34
C CYS A 272 9.98 -26.15 -6.38
N SER A 273 11.11 -25.83 -5.77
CA SER A 273 11.25 -24.75 -4.81
C SER A 273 12.52 -23.96 -5.10
N LYS A 274 12.51 -22.67 -4.77
CA LYS A 274 13.68 -21.81 -4.93
C LYS A 274 14.84 -22.30 -4.06
N ALA A 275 16.05 -22.14 -4.59
CA ALA A 275 17.28 -22.51 -3.92
C ALA A 275 18.42 -21.57 -4.36
N TYR A 276 19.39 -21.38 -3.47
CA TYR A 276 20.64 -20.70 -3.78
C TYR A 276 21.42 -21.41 -4.89
N ASP A 277 22.19 -20.63 -5.64
CA ASP A 277 23.07 -21.14 -6.66
C ASP A 277 24.32 -21.76 -6.03
N ALA A 278 24.45 -23.08 -6.17
CA ALA A 278 25.60 -23.81 -5.64
C ALA A 278 26.85 -23.71 -6.54
N ASP A 279 26.71 -23.19 -7.76
CA ASP A 279 27.80 -23.03 -8.71
C ASP A 279 28.24 -21.55 -8.78
N PRO A 280 29.34 -21.18 -8.09
CA PRO A 280 29.82 -19.80 -8.09
C PRO A 280 30.46 -19.40 -9.43
N ASP A 281 30.59 -20.32 -10.40
CA ASP A 281 31.14 -20.04 -11.73
C ASP A 281 30.02 -19.77 -12.78
N ASN A 282 28.73 -19.76 -12.36
CA ASN A 282 27.59 -19.56 -13.25
C ASN A 282 27.41 -18.09 -13.68
N ASN A 283 28.07 -17.68 -14.76
CA ASN A 283 28.11 -16.29 -15.24
C ASN A 283 27.00 -15.88 -16.22
N GLY A 284 25.73 -16.17 -15.90
CA GLY A 284 24.57 -15.91 -16.75
C GLY A 284 23.80 -14.62 -16.42
N VAL A 285 22.76 -14.33 -17.22
CA VAL A 285 21.81 -13.21 -16.94
C VAL A 285 21.12 -13.40 -15.58
N ASN A 286 20.88 -14.65 -15.18
CA ASN A 286 20.16 -15.05 -13.96
C ASN A 286 21.07 -15.69 -12.92
N GLU A 287 22.30 -15.20 -12.82
CA GLU A 287 23.25 -15.62 -11.79
C GLU A 287 22.66 -15.38 -10.40
N GLY A 288 22.65 -16.43 -9.58
CA GLY A 288 22.25 -16.37 -8.18
C GLY A 288 23.47 -16.32 -7.26
N LEU A 289 23.24 -16.39 -5.95
CA LEU A 289 24.30 -16.47 -4.95
C LEU A 289 24.27 -17.82 -4.24
N ALA A 290 25.39 -18.20 -3.62
CA ALA A 290 25.47 -19.39 -2.77
C ALA A 290 24.86 -19.20 -1.36
N GLY A 291 24.45 -17.97 -1.03
CA GLY A 291 23.89 -17.58 0.25
C GLY A 291 23.70 -16.07 0.33
N PRO A 292 23.17 -15.55 1.45
CA PRO A 292 23.04 -14.12 1.67
C PRO A 292 24.40 -13.43 1.72
N THR A 293 24.45 -12.21 1.20
CA THR A 293 25.66 -11.39 1.15
C THR A 293 25.90 -10.74 2.53
N PRO A 294 27.07 -10.97 3.15
CA PRO A 294 27.38 -10.36 4.44
C PRO A 294 27.73 -8.88 4.29
N ASP A 295 27.64 -8.14 5.39
CA ASP A 295 28.12 -6.76 5.44
C ASP A 295 29.62 -6.68 5.09
N PRO A 296 30.04 -5.82 4.14
CA PRO A 296 31.45 -5.55 3.88
C PRO A 296 32.19 -4.87 5.05
N VAL A 297 31.48 -4.20 5.97
CA VAL A 297 32.03 -3.57 7.17
C VAL A 297 31.84 -4.49 8.37
N PRO A 298 32.92 -4.93 9.05
CA PRO A 298 32.76 -5.75 10.25
C PRO A 298 32.18 -4.95 11.43
N GLY A 299 31.04 -5.40 11.94
CA GLY A 299 30.37 -4.79 13.10
C GLY A 299 29.71 -3.45 12.74
N LEU A 300 29.18 -2.77 13.76
CA LEU A 300 28.34 -1.60 13.59
C LEU A 300 29.01 -0.49 12.75
N ASP A 301 28.34 0.00 11.72
CA ASP A 301 28.82 1.11 10.92
C ASP A 301 27.84 2.30 10.93
N ASN A 302 27.91 3.21 9.95
CA ASN A 302 27.19 4.48 9.99
C ASN A 302 25.78 4.40 9.39
N ASP A 303 25.53 3.49 8.45
CA ASP A 303 24.22 3.28 7.82
C ASP A 303 23.39 2.21 8.51
N ASP A 304 23.99 1.41 9.39
CA ASP A 304 23.28 0.51 10.30
C ASP A 304 22.25 1.20 11.19
N GLU A 305 21.23 0.44 11.57
CA GLU A 305 20.10 0.90 12.38
C GLU A 305 20.01 0.13 13.71
N ILE A 306 20.08 0.83 14.84
CA ILE A 306 19.75 0.25 16.15
C ILE A 306 18.31 0.60 16.52
N VAL A 307 17.53 -0.43 16.85
CA VAL A 307 16.07 -0.31 17.00
C VAL A 307 15.60 -0.84 18.34
N PHE A 308 14.68 -0.12 18.97
CA PHE A 308 13.96 -0.51 20.19
C PHE A 308 12.60 0.22 20.26
N MET A 309 11.66 -0.29 21.08
CA MET A 309 10.38 0.41 21.28
C MET A 309 10.53 1.52 22.33
N ALA A 310 9.95 2.70 22.11
CA ALA A 310 9.96 3.79 23.08
C ALA A 310 9.19 3.47 24.38
N ALA A 311 8.27 2.50 24.33
CA ALA A 311 7.64 1.89 25.51
C ALA A 311 8.66 1.18 26.43
N ASP A 312 9.81 0.77 25.90
CA ASP A 312 10.87 0.07 26.64
C ASP A 312 11.88 1.01 27.31
N ALA A 313 11.82 2.32 27.00
CA ALA A 313 12.67 3.30 27.64
C ALA A 313 12.33 3.49 29.14
N GLY A 314 13.30 4.01 29.89
CA GLY A 314 13.19 4.25 31.33
C GLY A 314 13.50 5.69 31.73
N GLU A 315 13.69 5.88 33.04
CA GLU A 315 14.17 7.13 33.62
C GLU A 315 15.68 7.27 33.43
N MET A 316 16.22 8.44 33.79
CA MET A 316 17.67 8.64 33.83
C MET A 316 18.28 7.79 34.95
N ALA A 317 19.20 6.89 34.60
CA ALA A 317 19.97 6.12 35.55
C ALA A 317 20.86 7.03 36.44
N PRO A 318 21.11 6.64 37.70
CA PRO A 318 22.01 7.38 38.58
C PRO A 318 23.46 7.32 38.07
N GLY A 319 24.05 8.48 37.72
CA GLY A 319 25.49 8.66 37.45
C GLY A 319 26.17 7.48 36.73
N ASP A 320 27.27 6.99 37.29
CA ASP A 320 28.08 5.89 36.73
C ASP A 320 27.52 4.49 37.09
N SER A 321 26.24 4.37 37.45
CA SER A 321 25.63 3.06 37.72
C SER A 321 25.57 2.22 36.44
N ARG A 322 25.69 0.90 36.61
CA ARG A 322 25.73 -0.07 35.51
C ARG A 322 24.91 -1.31 35.87
N PRO A 323 24.38 -2.05 34.90
CA PRO A 323 23.81 -3.37 35.14
C PRO A 323 24.83 -4.30 35.81
N GLU A 324 24.35 -5.22 36.64
CA GLU A 324 25.22 -6.16 37.34
C GLU A 324 25.99 -7.05 36.34
N GLY A 325 27.32 -7.10 36.46
CA GLY A 325 28.17 -7.93 35.59
C GLY A 325 28.46 -7.32 34.20
N VAL A 326 28.08 -6.07 33.94
CA VAL A 326 28.30 -5.39 32.66
C VAL A 326 29.36 -4.30 32.79
N ASP A 327 30.58 -4.60 32.35
CA ASP A 327 31.75 -3.71 32.41
C ASP A 327 32.14 -3.10 31.05
N GLY A 328 31.46 -3.47 29.96
CA GLY A 328 31.77 -3.01 28.60
C GLY A 328 31.54 -1.51 28.38
N ALA A 329 31.99 -0.98 27.24
CA ALA A 329 31.70 0.40 26.88
C ALA A 329 30.18 0.61 26.79
N ALA A 330 29.74 1.85 26.99
CA ALA A 330 28.31 2.17 27.05
C ALA A 330 27.98 3.49 26.34
N GLN A 331 26.76 3.55 25.80
CA GLN A 331 26.16 4.75 25.22
C GLN A 331 24.84 5.03 25.95
N GLN A 332 24.64 6.26 26.40
CA GLN A 332 23.34 6.73 26.85
C GLN A 332 22.61 7.36 25.68
N ILE A 333 21.38 6.94 25.44
CA ILE A 333 20.48 7.49 24.43
C ILE A 333 19.36 8.22 25.14
N ALA A 334 19.33 9.55 25.01
CA ALA A 334 18.21 10.37 25.44
C ALA A 334 17.17 10.46 24.33
N LEU A 335 15.91 10.23 24.66
CA LEU A 335 14.75 10.38 23.78
C LEU A 335 14.06 11.71 24.10
N ILE A 336 14.10 12.63 23.15
CA ILE A 336 13.51 13.97 23.28
C ILE A 336 12.20 13.99 22.48
N ASP A 337 11.10 14.33 23.16
CA ASP A 337 9.80 14.51 22.53
C ASP A 337 9.63 15.96 22.04
N PRO A 338 9.49 16.21 20.73
CA PRO A 338 9.27 17.57 20.21
C PRO A 338 7.96 18.21 20.69
N LEU A 339 6.93 17.42 20.97
CA LEU A 339 5.63 17.88 21.46
C LEU A 339 5.60 18.02 22.99
N ALA A 340 6.50 17.33 23.68
CA ALA A 340 6.64 17.38 25.13
C ALA A 340 8.12 17.45 25.56
N PRO A 341 8.86 18.54 25.26
CA PRO A 341 10.32 18.61 25.44
C PRO A 341 10.79 18.55 26.90
N GLN A 342 9.86 18.65 27.85
CA GLN A 342 10.12 18.49 29.28
C GLN A 342 10.17 17.01 29.71
N THR A 343 9.62 16.10 28.90
CA THR A 343 9.60 14.67 29.13
C THR A 343 10.80 14.06 28.42
N GLN A 344 11.74 13.50 29.18
CA GLN A 344 12.87 12.76 28.64
C GLN A 344 12.82 11.32 29.14
N ARG A 345 13.06 10.39 28.22
CA ARG A 345 13.25 8.97 28.53
C ARG A 345 14.63 8.55 28.06
N TYR A 346 15.15 7.48 28.64
CA TYR A 346 16.51 7.02 28.37
C TYR A 346 16.54 5.53 28.06
N VAL A 347 17.41 5.19 27.11
CA VAL A 347 17.86 3.83 26.82
C VAL A 347 19.38 3.84 26.92
N TYR A 348 19.95 2.72 27.35
CA TYR A 348 21.38 2.57 27.55
C TYR A 348 21.86 1.37 26.75
N LEU A 349 22.79 1.58 25.81
CA LEU A 349 23.44 0.49 25.11
C LEU A 349 24.73 0.13 25.83
N PHE A 350 24.98 -1.17 25.98
CA PHE A 350 26.21 -1.71 26.55
C PHE A 350 26.79 -2.78 25.64
N GLN A 351 28.13 -2.85 25.60
CA GLN A 351 28.82 -4.03 25.07
C GLN A 351 28.79 -5.14 26.13
N VAL A 352 28.10 -6.24 25.82
CA VAL A 352 27.92 -7.39 26.70
C VAL A 352 28.43 -8.64 25.98
N GLU A 353 29.31 -9.39 26.64
CA GLU A 353 29.77 -10.68 26.10
C GLU A 353 28.57 -11.63 25.96
N GLY A 354 28.33 -12.10 24.73
CA GLY A 354 27.16 -12.94 24.40
C GLY A 354 25.91 -12.17 23.97
N GLY A 355 25.93 -10.82 24.02
CA GLY A 355 24.89 -9.95 23.48
C GLY A 355 23.64 -9.83 24.33
N SER A 356 22.59 -9.28 23.70
CA SER A 356 21.25 -9.20 24.28
C SER A 356 20.66 -10.59 24.58
N ARG A 357 20.01 -10.74 25.73
CA ARG A 357 19.25 -11.95 26.06
C ARG A 357 17.98 -12.13 25.22
N PHE A 358 17.49 -11.05 24.59
CA PHE A 358 16.24 -11.03 23.84
C PHE A 358 16.37 -11.51 22.39
N LYS A 359 17.54 -12.00 21.95
CA LYS A 359 17.75 -12.47 20.57
C LYS A 359 16.73 -13.50 20.06
N ASP A 360 16.13 -14.27 20.97
CA ASP A 360 15.12 -15.29 20.68
C ASP A 360 13.69 -14.88 21.12
N GLU A 361 13.50 -13.67 21.66
CA GLU A 361 12.20 -13.11 22.09
C GLU A 361 11.81 -11.94 21.17
N HIS A 362 10.72 -12.09 20.44
CA HIS A 362 10.35 -11.18 19.35
C HIS A 362 8.99 -10.52 19.62
N TYR A 363 8.88 -9.22 19.35
CA TYR A 363 7.57 -8.54 19.31
C TYR A 363 6.73 -8.94 18.09
N VAL A 364 7.40 -9.40 17.04
CA VAL A 364 6.82 -9.72 15.74
C VAL A 364 7.21 -11.14 15.36
N HIS A 365 6.22 -11.98 15.09
CA HIS A 365 6.40 -13.33 14.60
C HIS A 365 6.13 -13.36 13.11
N TYR A 366 7.17 -13.60 12.32
CA TYR A 366 7.11 -13.69 10.86
C TYR A 366 7.21 -15.15 10.45
N ALA A 367 6.15 -15.68 9.85
CA ALA A 367 6.06 -17.07 9.44
C ALA A 367 5.78 -17.16 7.94
N ARG A 368 6.73 -17.69 7.19
CA ARG A 368 6.53 -18.04 5.77
C ARG A 368 5.61 -19.24 5.67
N GLY A 369 4.78 -19.28 4.61
CA GLY A 369 3.98 -20.44 4.29
C GLY A 369 4.82 -21.70 4.05
N ALA A 370 4.17 -22.86 4.17
CA ALA A 370 4.82 -24.13 3.87
C ALA A 370 5.23 -24.24 2.38
N ASP A 371 4.54 -23.52 1.50
CA ASP A 371 4.74 -23.43 0.06
C ASP A 371 5.31 -22.08 -0.40
N ALA A 372 5.76 -21.21 0.52
CA ALA A 372 6.31 -19.90 0.17
C ALA A 372 7.53 -19.98 -0.76
N ASP A 373 8.30 -21.06 -0.68
CA ASP A 373 9.44 -21.33 -1.56
C ASP A 373 9.07 -22.01 -2.87
N GLN A 374 7.82 -22.45 -3.05
CA GLN A 374 7.39 -23.15 -4.26
C GLN A 374 7.52 -22.26 -5.49
N TRP A 375 8.17 -22.77 -6.54
CA TRP A 375 8.09 -22.16 -7.86
C TRP A 375 6.70 -22.37 -8.44
N ILE A 376 6.04 -21.27 -8.80
CA ILE A 376 4.80 -21.23 -9.56
C ILE A 376 5.02 -20.45 -10.85
N ASP A 377 4.07 -20.53 -11.77
CA ASP A 377 4.02 -19.71 -12.97
C ASP A 377 2.58 -19.24 -13.22
N ARG A 378 2.39 -18.50 -14.31
CA ARG A 378 1.08 -17.96 -14.72
C ARG A 378 -0.03 -19.01 -14.87
N TYR A 379 0.30 -20.29 -15.05
CA TYR A 379 -0.66 -21.36 -15.27
C TYR A 379 -0.92 -22.19 -14.00
N ARG A 380 -0.38 -21.76 -12.86
CA ARG A 380 -0.60 -22.42 -11.58
C ARG A 380 -2.06 -22.32 -11.12
N PHE A 381 -2.71 -21.20 -11.43
CA PHE A 381 -4.09 -20.92 -11.04
C PHE A 381 -4.98 -20.89 -12.28
N ALA A 382 -6.27 -21.16 -12.11
CA ALA A 382 -7.23 -20.98 -13.17
C ALA A 382 -7.46 -19.49 -13.42
N ASP A 383 -7.90 -19.12 -14.63
CA ASP A 383 -8.13 -17.71 -14.97
C ASP A 383 -9.21 -17.06 -14.09
N ASP A 384 -10.19 -17.84 -13.62
CA ASP A 384 -11.30 -17.42 -12.76
C ASP A 384 -11.00 -17.49 -11.26
N ASP A 385 -9.80 -17.93 -10.87
CA ASP A 385 -9.44 -18.12 -9.47
C ASP A 385 -9.14 -16.77 -8.77
N PRO A 386 -9.88 -16.40 -7.69
CA PRO A 386 -9.58 -15.20 -6.91
C PRO A 386 -8.24 -15.28 -6.16
N GLU A 387 -7.64 -16.47 -6.03
CA GLU A 387 -6.30 -16.70 -5.47
C GLU A 387 -5.16 -16.57 -6.50
N LYS A 388 -5.47 -16.27 -7.77
CA LYS A 388 -4.48 -16.14 -8.84
C LYS A 388 -3.39 -15.13 -8.46
N LEU A 389 -2.12 -15.53 -8.61
CA LEU A 389 -0.93 -14.71 -8.35
C LEU A 389 -0.15 -14.50 -9.65
N GLY A 390 -0.55 -13.53 -10.46
CA GLY A 390 0.19 -13.10 -11.65
C GLY A 390 -0.09 -13.87 -12.94
N THR A 391 -0.52 -13.17 -14.00
CA THR A 391 -0.60 -13.66 -15.40
C THR A 391 -0.07 -12.67 -16.45
N SER A 392 0.51 -11.52 -16.02
CA SER A 392 1.06 -10.49 -16.93
C SER A 392 2.24 -10.97 -17.77
N ASN A 393 2.44 -10.30 -18.91
CA ASN A 393 3.50 -10.50 -19.90
C ASN A 393 4.83 -10.95 -19.29
N THR A 394 5.32 -12.10 -19.78
CA THR A 394 6.50 -12.77 -19.22
C THR A 394 7.80 -11.97 -19.34
N ASN A 395 7.82 -10.95 -20.20
CA ASN A 395 8.98 -10.12 -20.48
C ASN A 395 8.99 -8.78 -19.73
N TYR A 396 8.05 -8.51 -18.83
CA TYR A 396 7.95 -7.21 -18.15
C TYR A 396 8.62 -7.21 -16.77
N GLY A 397 8.82 -8.38 -16.16
CA GLY A 397 9.39 -8.52 -14.81
C GLY A 397 10.69 -9.31 -14.72
N ALA A 398 10.99 -9.73 -13.50
CA ALA A 398 12.21 -10.46 -13.14
C ALA A 398 12.13 -11.99 -13.35
N ASN A 399 11.12 -12.47 -14.06
CA ASN A 399 10.76 -13.89 -14.13
C ASN A 399 11.89 -14.78 -14.65
N LEU A 400 11.90 -16.01 -14.16
CA LEU A 400 12.94 -16.99 -14.49
C LEU A 400 12.40 -18.09 -15.38
N SER A 401 13.28 -18.71 -16.18
CA SER A 401 12.97 -19.99 -16.82
C SER A 401 13.42 -21.16 -15.94
N GLY A 402 12.78 -22.31 -16.10
CA GLY A 402 13.15 -23.54 -15.39
C GLY A 402 11.99 -24.53 -15.35
N ALA A 403 11.69 -25.04 -14.16
CA ALA A 403 10.56 -25.92 -13.92
C ALA A 403 9.72 -25.43 -12.73
N ILE A 404 8.48 -25.91 -12.68
CA ILE A 404 7.59 -25.88 -11.53
C ILE A 404 7.09 -27.30 -11.22
N CYS A 405 6.52 -27.50 -10.03
CA CYS A 405 5.95 -28.79 -9.65
C CYS A 405 4.50 -28.67 -9.17
N VAL A 406 3.66 -29.59 -9.65
CA VAL A 406 2.24 -29.70 -9.33
C VAL A 406 1.90 -31.12 -8.87
N ALA A 407 0.93 -31.27 -7.97
CA ALA A 407 0.55 -32.57 -7.42
C ALA A 407 -0.20 -33.43 -8.46
N SER A 408 -1.08 -32.81 -9.24
CA SER A 408 -1.80 -33.41 -10.36
C SER A 408 -1.70 -32.54 -11.62
N LEU A 409 -1.85 -33.15 -12.80
CA LEU A 409 -2.04 -32.39 -14.04
C LEU A 409 -3.40 -31.67 -14.08
N ASP A 410 -4.37 -32.11 -13.27
CA ASP A 410 -5.64 -31.41 -13.10
C ASP A 410 -5.46 -30.06 -12.37
N ASP A 411 -4.35 -29.88 -11.65
CA ASP A 411 -4.01 -28.65 -10.90
C ASP A 411 -3.12 -27.69 -11.72
N TYR A 412 -2.90 -27.98 -13.00
CA TYR A 412 -2.08 -27.17 -13.92
C TYR A 412 -2.87 -26.80 -15.17
N PHE A 413 -2.98 -25.50 -15.41
CA PHE A 413 -3.83 -24.94 -16.47
C PHE A 413 -3.03 -24.58 -17.74
N GLY A 414 -1.76 -25.00 -17.81
CA GLY A 414 -0.90 -24.82 -18.96
C GLY A 414 -0.93 -26.02 -19.90
N ASP A 415 0.11 -26.18 -20.73
CA ASP A 415 0.24 -27.32 -21.63
C ASP A 415 0.74 -28.58 -20.87
N PRO A 416 -0.11 -29.61 -20.66
CA PRO A 416 0.28 -30.81 -19.91
C PRO A 416 1.34 -31.64 -20.65
N GLU A 417 1.55 -31.44 -21.96
CA GLU A 417 2.61 -32.12 -22.71
C GLU A 417 4.02 -31.65 -22.29
N GLN A 418 4.11 -30.48 -21.66
CA GLN A 418 5.36 -29.94 -21.10
C GLN A 418 5.70 -30.48 -19.71
N CYS A 419 4.82 -31.34 -19.17
CA CYS A 419 4.97 -31.93 -17.85
C CYS A 419 5.48 -33.37 -17.91
N SER A 420 6.30 -33.73 -16.92
CA SER A 420 6.88 -35.07 -16.76
C SER A 420 6.61 -35.60 -15.35
N ALA A 421 6.26 -36.88 -15.23
CA ALA A 421 5.98 -37.49 -13.94
C ALA A 421 7.25 -37.55 -13.07
N VAL A 422 7.11 -37.15 -11.80
CA VAL A 422 8.14 -37.21 -10.76
C VAL A 422 7.57 -37.88 -9.50
N ASP A 423 8.39 -38.13 -8.48
CA ASP A 423 7.86 -38.67 -7.22
C ASP A 423 6.94 -37.64 -6.56
N GLY A 424 5.71 -38.04 -6.23
CA GLY A 424 4.72 -37.17 -5.61
C GLY A 424 3.99 -36.18 -6.53
N GLY A 425 4.20 -36.20 -7.86
CA GLY A 425 3.45 -35.34 -8.78
C GLY A 425 4.05 -35.23 -10.19
N TYR A 426 3.97 -34.02 -10.76
CA TYR A 426 4.46 -33.70 -12.09
C TYR A 426 5.37 -32.48 -12.03
N ARG A 427 6.41 -32.50 -12.87
CA ARG A 427 7.32 -31.37 -13.10
C ARG A 427 7.09 -30.82 -14.50
N CYS A 428 6.70 -29.55 -14.58
CA CYS A 428 6.36 -28.85 -15.82
C CYS A 428 7.45 -27.83 -16.16
N ALA A 429 7.86 -27.77 -17.42
CA ALA A 429 8.76 -26.72 -17.88
C ALA A 429 8.04 -25.37 -17.83
N SER A 430 8.75 -24.33 -17.40
CA SER A 430 8.22 -22.97 -17.31
C SER A 430 9.23 -21.97 -17.84
N THR A 431 8.73 -20.91 -18.48
CA THR A 431 9.55 -19.81 -19.01
C THR A 431 9.51 -18.57 -18.14
N ASP A 432 8.60 -18.54 -17.16
CA ASP A 432 8.21 -17.35 -16.41
C ASP A 432 7.86 -17.68 -14.95
N ARG A 433 8.64 -18.57 -14.33
CA ARG A 433 8.41 -18.97 -12.94
C ARG A 433 8.86 -17.89 -11.95
N PHE A 434 8.14 -17.82 -10.84
CA PHE A 434 8.39 -16.97 -9.67
C PHE A 434 7.95 -17.71 -8.39
N PRO A 435 8.48 -17.37 -7.21
CA PRO A 435 8.09 -18.06 -5.98
C PRO A 435 6.73 -17.57 -5.47
N ARG A 436 6.06 -18.31 -4.58
CA ARG A 436 4.82 -17.84 -3.93
C ARG A 436 5.06 -16.69 -2.96
N ASP A 437 6.09 -16.79 -2.11
CA ASP A 437 6.46 -15.79 -1.10
C ASP A 437 5.33 -15.39 -0.13
N ASP A 438 4.41 -16.32 0.17
CA ASP A 438 3.35 -16.08 1.13
C ASP A 438 3.89 -16.02 2.57
N VAL A 439 3.26 -15.17 3.38
CA VAL A 439 3.68 -14.91 4.76
C VAL A 439 2.49 -14.56 5.65
N THR A 440 2.55 -15.00 6.90
CA THR A 440 1.74 -14.51 8.01
C THR A 440 2.64 -13.81 9.03
N VAL A 441 2.24 -12.59 9.41
CA VAL A 441 2.86 -11.83 10.49
C VAL A 441 1.87 -11.74 11.65
N THR A 442 2.32 -12.08 12.86
CA THR A 442 1.51 -11.94 14.07
C THR A 442 2.28 -11.17 15.14
N THR A 443 1.53 -10.37 15.90
CA THR A 443 2.03 -9.63 17.07
C THR A 443 1.05 -9.80 18.23
N ALA A 444 1.33 -9.14 19.35
CA ALA A 444 0.37 -9.06 20.45
C ALA A 444 -0.92 -8.29 20.10
N ASN A 445 -0.96 -7.50 19.02
CA ASN A 445 -2.08 -6.62 18.70
C ASN A 445 -2.72 -6.90 17.33
N TYR A 446 -2.02 -7.57 16.41
CA TYR A 446 -2.58 -7.86 15.10
C TYR A 446 -2.06 -9.15 14.46
N ARG A 447 -2.84 -9.65 13.50
CA ARG A 447 -2.41 -10.59 12.47
C ARG A 447 -2.49 -9.90 11.11
N TRP A 448 -1.54 -10.17 10.25
CA TRP A 448 -1.47 -9.68 8.89
C TRP A 448 -1.00 -10.81 7.99
N GLN A 449 -1.60 -10.97 6.81
CA GLN A 449 -1.23 -12.00 5.86
C GLN A 449 -1.13 -11.44 4.43
N SER A 450 -0.13 -11.94 3.73
CA SER A 450 0.06 -11.71 2.30
C SER A 450 0.18 -13.06 1.61
N SER A 451 -0.61 -13.29 0.55
CA SER A 451 -0.52 -14.51 -0.27
C SER A 451 0.62 -14.45 -1.29
N GLY A 452 1.21 -13.27 -1.47
CA GLY A 452 2.41 -13.05 -2.28
C GLY A 452 3.25 -11.85 -1.83
N ARG A 453 3.91 -11.18 -2.78
CA ARG A 453 4.77 -10.00 -2.55
C ARG A 453 3.97 -8.71 -2.44
N TRP A 454 2.97 -8.55 -3.29
CA TRP A 454 2.08 -7.39 -3.37
C TRP A 454 0.69 -7.67 -2.76
N MET A 455 0.27 -8.93 -2.70
CA MET A 455 -1.08 -9.38 -2.36
C MET A 455 -1.34 -9.50 -0.86
N VAL A 456 -1.62 -8.36 -0.23
CA VAL A 456 -2.10 -8.31 1.15
C VAL A 456 -3.61 -8.56 1.17
N ARG A 457 -4.06 -9.54 1.96
CA ARG A 457 -5.45 -10.01 1.95
C ARG A 457 -6.10 -10.21 3.31
N ASP A 458 -5.33 -10.23 4.40
CA ASP A 458 -5.91 -10.37 5.74
C ASP A 458 -5.20 -9.44 6.71
N LEU A 459 -6.00 -8.69 7.47
CA LEU A 459 -5.53 -7.94 8.63
C LEU A 459 -6.60 -7.97 9.72
N ARG A 460 -6.21 -8.48 10.90
CA ARG A 460 -7.08 -8.64 12.05
C ARG A 460 -6.50 -7.94 13.26
N ILE A 461 -7.37 -7.31 14.05
CA ILE A 461 -6.98 -6.54 15.23
C ILE A 461 -7.55 -7.18 16.50
N ARG A 462 -6.73 -7.25 17.54
CA ARG A 462 -7.14 -7.71 18.87
C ARG A 462 -8.20 -6.77 19.48
N ALA A 463 -9.16 -7.31 20.23
CA ALA A 463 -10.06 -6.48 21.03
C ALA A 463 -9.34 -5.88 22.26
N PRO A 464 -9.62 -4.63 22.68
CA PRO A 464 -8.80 -3.90 23.67
C PRO A 464 -8.40 -4.61 24.97
N GLU A 465 -9.28 -5.46 25.52
CA GLU A 465 -9.07 -6.14 26.81
C GLU A 465 -8.58 -7.60 26.68
N ASP A 466 -8.52 -8.13 25.46
CA ASP A 466 -8.20 -9.53 25.23
C ASP A 466 -6.69 -9.79 25.33
N VAL A 467 -6.28 -11.04 25.55
CA VAL A 467 -4.87 -11.42 25.45
C VAL A 467 -4.76 -12.48 24.37
N VAL A 468 -3.86 -12.28 23.41
CA VAL A 468 -3.60 -13.27 22.35
C VAL A 468 -2.74 -14.37 22.96
N ASP A 469 -3.32 -15.56 23.15
CA ASP A 469 -2.64 -16.72 23.75
C ASP A 469 -2.39 -17.86 22.76
N SER A 470 -2.92 -17.76 21.54
CA SER A 470 -2.79 -18.76 20.47
C SER A 470 -3.20 -18.18 19.11
N ASP A 471 -2.77 -18.80 18.01
CA ASP A 471 -3.13 -18.37 16.65
C ASP A 471 -4.63 -18.50 16.36
N VAL A 472 -5.32 -19.44 17.01
CA VAL A 472 -6.77 -19.67 16.85
C VAL A 472 -7.59 -18.48 17.35
N TYR A 473 -7.02 -17.61 18.20
CA TYR A 473 -7.67 -16.36 18.59
C TYR A 473 -8.06 -15.52 17.37
N TRP A 474 -7.19 -15.46 16.36
CA TRP A 474 -7.41 -14.64 15.17
C TRP A 474 -8.61 -15.07 14.35
N ASP A 475 -8.99 -16.36 14.38
CA ASP A 475 -10.19 -16.88 13.72
C ASP A 475 -11.49 -16.25 14.26
N THR A 476 -11.44 -15.69 15.49
CA THR A 476 -12.59 -15.03 16.13
C THR A 476 -12.71 -13.55 15.79
N ARG A 477 -11.69 -12.97 15.17
CA ARG A 477 -11.62 -11.55 14.85
C ARG A 477 -11.98 -11.33 13.38
N PRO A 478 -12.70 -10.24 13.05
CA PRO A 478 -13.01 -9.93 11.66
C PRO A 478 -11.71 -9.61 10.92
N ASP A 479 -11.63 -10.06 9.67
CA ASP A 479 -10.65 -9.58 8.71
C ASP A 479 -11.11 -8.23 8.18
N LEU A 480 -10.30 -7.19 8.38
CA LEU A 480 -10.70 -5.83 8.04
C LEU A 480 -10.52 -5.53 6.57
N ILE A 481 -9.44 -6.01 5.97
CA ILE A 481 -9.06 -5.60 4.60
C ILE A 481 -9.61 -6.60 3.60
N ASP A 482 -10.19 -6.09 2.52
CA ASP A 482 -10.45 -6.89 1.33
C ASP A 482 -9.13 -7.08 0.58
N ARG A 483 -8.44 -5.96 0.33
CA ARG A 483 -7.15 -5.96 -0.37
C ARG A 483 -6.34 -4.69 -0.13
N TRP A 484 -5.01 -4.83 -0.12
CA TRP A 484 -4.14 -3.74 -0.57
C TRP A 484 -4.06 -3.76 -2.10
N LYS A 485 -4.31 -2.62 -2.73
CA LYS A 485 -4.40 -2.48 -4.18
C LYS A 485 -3.29 -1.57 -4.67
N GLY A 486 -2.53 -2.04 -5.64
CA GLY A 486 -1.47 -1.29 -6.31
C GLY A 486 -1.77 -1.29 -7.80
N ARG A 487 -2.04 -0.12 -8.39
CA ARG A 487 -2.55 -0.05 -9.77
C ARG A 487 -1.82 0.97 -10.62
N ALA A 488 -1.81 0.71 -11.92
CA ALA A 488 -1.42 1.70 -12.91
C ALA A 488 -2.61 2.06 -13.80
N PHE A 489 -2.66 3.35 -14.16
CA PHE A 489 -3.54 4.02 -15.11
C PHE A 489 -5.00 4.20 -14.67
N GLN A 490 -5.63 3.22 -14.04
CA GLN A 490 -7.07 3.31 -13.72
C GLN A 490 -7.45 2.57 -12.44
N GLN A 491 -8.58 2.97 -11.87
CA GLN A 491 -9.16 2.25 -10.74
C GLN A 491 -10.00 1.05 -11.13
N SER A 492 -10.32 0.81 -12.40
CA SER A 492 -11.10 -0.37 -12.79
C SER A 492 -10.70 -0.80 -14.18
N PRO A 493 -10.71 -2.12 -14.48
CA PRO A 493 -10.51 -2.63 -15.84
C PRO A 493 -11.62 -2.19 -16.81
N ASP A 494 -12.67 -1.54 -16.32
CA ASP A 494 -13.81 -1.10 -17.11
C ASP A 494 -13.60 0.25 -17.83
N SER A 495 -12.53 0.97 -17.53
CA SER A 495 -12.33 2.33 -18.06
C SER A 495 -11.71 2.36 -19.47
N THR A 496 -12.23 3.22 -20.35
CA THR A 496 -11.83 3.24 -21.76
C THR A 496 -10.68 4.21 -22.07
N ILE A 497 -10.22 5.00 -21.10
CA ILE A 497 -9.28 6.11 -21.36
C ILE A 497 -7.80 5.70 -21.36
N SER A 498 -7.45 4.51 -20.86
CA SER A 498 -6.05 4.13 -20.61
C SER A 498 -5.26 4.10 -21.90
N LEU A 499 -4.07 4.69 -21.84
CA LEU A 499 -3.16 4.71 -22.98
C LEU A 499 -2.36 3.40 -23.15
N VAL A 500 -2.42 2.49 -22.18
CA VAL A 500 -1.57 1.29 -22.12
C VAL A 500 -2.23 0.06 -21.43
N GLY A 501 -3.50 0.15 -21.02
CA GLY A 501 -4.25 -0.94 -20.37
C GLY A 501 -4.49 -0.72 -18.87
N PHE A 502 -5.10 -1.71 -18.20
CA PHE A 502 -5.23 -1.78 -16.74
C PHE A 502 -4.14 -2.72 -16.19
N GLU A 503 -3.46 -2.30 -15.13
CA GLU A 503 -2.49 -3.13 -14.41
C GLU A 503 -2.75 -3.08 -12.91
N ASP A 504 -2.69 -4.22 -12.24
CA ASP A 504 -2.93 -4.34 -10.80
C ASP A 504 -1.93 -5.26 -10.08
N GLU A 505 -2.00 -5.24 -8.74
CA GLU A 505 -1.14 -6.00 -7.87
C GLU A 505 -1.22 -7.50 -8.10
N GLN A 506 -2.44 -8.02 -8.28
CA GLN A 506 -2.76 -9.44 -8.31
C GLN A 506 -2.36 -10.08 -9.63
N VAL A 507 -2.72 -9.44 -10.74
CA VAL A 507 -2.59 -10.03 -12.07
C VAL A 507 -1.28 -9.63 -12.73
N ASN A 508 -0.78 -8.43 -12.44
CA ASN A 508 0.41 -7.90 -13.09
C ASN A 508 1.63 -7.94 -12.20
N TRP A 509 1.59 -7.25 -11.05
CA TRP A 509 2.82 -6.96 -10.31
C TRP A 509 3.34 -8.17 -9.54
N GLU A 510 2.46 -9.04 -9.03
CA GLU A 510 2.87 -10.29 -8.38
C GLU A 510 3.74 -11.14 -9.28
N GLY A 511 3.28 -11.38 -10.51
CA GLY A 511 3.99 -12.20 -11.48
C GLY A 511 5.20 -11.52 -12.10
N ASN A 512 5.49 -10.25 -11.81
CA ASN A 512 6.62 -9.52 -12.38
C ASN A 512 7.58 -8.94 -11.33
N ALA A 513 7.45 -9.36 -10.07
CA ALA A 513 8.28 -8.96 -8.95
C ALA A 513 9.13 -10.12 -8.40
N SER A 514 10.12 -9.78 -7.59
CA SER A 514 10.89 -10.70 -6.75
C SER A 514 10.97 -10.15 -5.34
N LEU A 515 11.12 -11.01 -4.34
CA LEU A 515 11.54 -10.57 -3.02
C LEU A 515 13.05 -10.31 -3.04
N LEU A 516 13.49 -9.11 -2.65
CA LEU A 516 14.89 -8.79 -2.45
C LEU A 516 15.43 -9.61 -1.27
N GLY A 517 14.79 -9.48 -0.11
CA GLY A 517 15.12 -10.29 1.05
C GLY A 517 14.24 -10.04 2.26
N GLU A 518 14.53 -10.79 3.31
CA GLU A 518 13.80 -10.82 4.58
C GLU A 518 14.80 -10.80 5.74
N ARG A 519 14.47 -10.08 6.82
CA ARG A 519 15.24 -10.03 8.07
C ARG A 519 14.30 -9.91 9.27
N CYS A 520 14.60 -10.63 10.34
CA CYS A 520 13.82 -10.57 11.57
C CYS A 520 14.69 -10.49 12.82
N GLY A 521 14.29 -9.64 13.76
CA GLY A 521 14.91 -9.57 15.07
C GLY A 521 13.91 -9.25 16.18
N PRO A 522 14.41 -9.01 17.40
CA PRO A 522 13.57 -8.87 18.60
C PRO A 522 12.50 -7.78 18.52
N VAL A 523 12.71 -6.75 17.68
CA VAL A 523 11.88 -5.54 17.66
C VAL A 523 10.97 -5.47 16.44
N ARG A 524 11.49 -5.86 15.27
CA ARG A 524 10.79 -5.77 13.99
C ARG A 524 11.23 -6.85 13.01
N CYS A 525 10.35 -7.13 12.07
CA CYS A 525 10.68 -7.88 10.86
C CYS A 525 10.56 -6.98 9.64
N ILE A 526 11.40 -7.22 8.64
CA ILE A 526 11.49 -6.42 7.41
C ILE A 526 11.48 -7.39 6.24
N ARG A 527 10.70 -7.07 5.20
CA ARG A 527 10.87 -7.67 3.87
C ARG A 527 10.87 -6.58 2.80
N GLU A 528 11.58 -6.80 1.70
CA GLU A 528 11.62 -5.85 0.59
C GLU A 528 11.25 -6.54 -0.72
N VAL A 529 10.24 -5.99 -1.40
CA VAL A 529 9.83 -6.40 -2.74
C VAL A 529 10.56 -5.54 -3.76
N TRP A 530 11.05 -6.18 -4.82
CA TRP A 530 11.77 -5.55 -5.92
C TRP A 530 11.12 -5.91 -7.25
N GLY A 531 10.75 -4.87 -8.01
CA GLY A 531 10.09 -4.97 -9.29
C GLY A 531 8.57 -4.90 -9.18
N ALA A 532 7.96 -4.35 -10.23
CA ALA A 532 6.55 -4.40 -10.57
C ALA A 532 6.45 -4.51 -12.10
N ASP A 533 5.24 -4.57 -12.64
CA ASP A 533 5.06 -4.57 -14.09
C ASP A 533 5.58 -3.25 -14.67
N SER A 534 6.48 -3.32 -15.65
CA SER A 534 7.22 -2.18 -16.23
C SER A 534 8.12 -1.37 -15.27
N GLY A 535 7.88 -1.43 -13.95
CA GLY A 535 8.67 -0.80 -12.87
C GLY A 535 9.79 -1.70 -12.36
N THR A 536 10.80 -1.91 -13.20
CA THR A 536 11.86 -2.92 -13.01
C THR A 536 12.67 -2.81 -11.72
N ASN A 537 12.96 -1.59 -11.28
CA ASN A 537 13.74 -1.29 -10.07
C ASN A 537 12.92 -0.51 -9.02
N VAL A 538 11.59 -0.59 -9.09
CA VAL A 538 10.71 -0.16 -8.00
C VAL A 538 10.96 -1.04 -6.79
N THR A 539 11.01 -0.47 -5.59
CA THR A 539 10.99 -1.26 -4.35
C THR A 539 9.87 -0.87 -3.40
N LYS A 540 9.36 -1.87 -2.67
CA LYS A 540 8.45 -1.71 -1.54
C LYS A 540 9.07 -2.40 -0.33
N THR A 541 9.56 -1.63 0.62
CA THR A 541 10.02 -2.16 1.91
C THR A 541 8.84 -2.17 2.88
N GLU A 542 8.56 -3.33 3.46
CA GLU A 542 7.54 -3.53 4.49
C GLU A 542 8.25 -3.81 5.81
N THR A 543 8.01 -2.95 6.80
CA THR A 543 8.57 -3.09 8.15
C THR A 543 7.44 -3.27 9.16
N PHE A 544 7.45 -4.42 9.82
CA PHE A 544 6.44 -4.81 10.79
C PHE A 544 6.95 -4.53 12.20
N TYR A 545 6.18 -3.76 12.97
CA TYR A 545 6.41 -3.48 14.39
C TYR A 545 5.28 -4.07 15.23
N ARG A 546 5.40 -4.03 16.56
CA ARG A 546 4.35 -4.53 17.47
C ARG A 546 2.96 -3.95 17.18
N ASP A 547 2.88 -2.66 16.82
CA ASP A 547 1.65 -1.87 16.76
C ASP A 547 1.42 -1.16 15.41
N ALA A 548 2.30 -1.38 14.42
CA ALA A 548 2.25 -0.67 13.16
C ALA A 548 2.96 -1.42 12.05
N VAL A 549 2.57 -1.13 10.80
CA VAL A 549 3.33 -1.50 9.60
C VAL A 549 3.75 -0.22 8.88
N ALA A 550 5.00 -0.16 8.45
CA ALA A 550 5.52 0.90 7.60
C ALA A 550 5.80 0.35 6.20
N TYR A 551 5.26 1.02 5.18
CA TYR A 551 5.43 0.71 3.76
C TYR A 551 6.23 1.83 3.12
N ARG A 552 7.46 1.57 2.68
CA ARG A 552 8.28 2.54 1.96
C ARG A 552 8.36 2.17 0.48
N TYR A 553 7.82 3.04 -0.35
CA TYR A 553 7.76 2.92 -1.80
C TYR A 553 8.85 3.78 -2.43
N ARG A 554 9.77 3.15 -3.15
CA ARG A 554 10.79 3.82 -3.97
C ARG A 554 10.45 3.55 -5.42
N ILE A 555 9.78 4.52 -6.03
CA ILE A 555 9.27 4.40 -7.39
C ILE A 555 10.37 4.81 -8.36
N ARG A 556 10.57 3.98 -9.38
CA ARG A 556 11.40 4.22 -10.55
C ARG A 556 10.74 3.56 -11.75
N VAL A 557 10.12 4.38 -12.60
CA VAL A 557 9.35 3.89 -13.74
C VAL A 557 9.63 4.74 -14.98
N HIS A 558 9.27 4.23 -16.15
CA HIS A 558 9.21 5.07 -17.34
C HIS A 558 8.07 6.10 -17.20
N PRO A 559 8.01 7.15 -18.05
CA PRO A 559 6.96 8.15 -17.95
C PRO A 559 5.56 7.53 -17.96
N ILE A 560 4.76 7.84 -16.94
CA ILE A 560 3.38 7.38 -16.77
C ILE A 560 2.42 8.44 -17.35
N PRO A 561 1.38 8.04 -18.10
CA PRO A 561 0.39 8.98 -18.61
C PRO A 561 -0.45 9.61 -17.48
N PRO A 562 -1.27 10.65 -17.78
CA PRO A 562 -1.98 11.45 -16.77
C PRO A 562 -3.05 10.74 -15.93
N ASP A 563 -3.33 9.48 -16.25
CA ASP A 563 -4.28 8.58 -15.60
C ASP A 563 -3.65 7.87 -14.38
N GLY A 564 -2.31 7.85 -14.28
CA GLY A 564 -1.57 7.85 -13.02
C GLY A 564 -1.24 6.48 -12.41
N LEU A 565 -0.72 6.47 -11.17
CA LEU A 565 -0.56 5.26 -10.35
C LEU A 565 -1.44 5.38 -9.11
N TYR A 566 -1.90 4.26 -8.58
CA TYR A 566 -2.70 4.20 -7.35
C TYR A 566 -2.08 3.27 -6.33
N THR A 567 -2.26 3.64 -5.07
CA THR A 567 -2.22 2.71 -3.95
C THR A 567 -3.50 2.88 -3.16
N SER A 568 -4.18 1.79 -2.81
CA SER A 568 -5.34 1.85 -1.93
C SER A 568 -5.43 0.68 -0.97
N TRP A 569 -6.17 0.93 0.10
CA TRP A 569 -6.70 -0.08 1.00
C TRP A 569 -8.19 -0.15 0.79
N ASP A 570 -8.68 -1.32 0.40
CA ASP A 570 -10.11 -1.64 0.33
C ASP A 570 -10.47 -2.57 1.48
N TYR A 571 -11.71 -2.49 1.98
CA TYR A 571 -12.13 -3.14 3.21
C TYR A 571 -13.26 -4.13 2.99
N ASN A 572 -13.24 -5.21 3.78
CA ASN A 572 -14.32 -6.18 3.77
C ASN A 572 -15.62 -5.50 4.22
N ARG A 573 -16.65 -5.52 3.37
CA ARG A 573 -18.02 -5.13 3.70
C ARG A 573 -18.47 -5.74 5.03
N SER A 574 -18.19 -7.02 5.21
CA SER A 574 -18.56 -7.79 6.40
C SER A 574 -17.91 -7.29 7.69
N ALA A 575 -16.78 -6.57 7.61
CA ALA A 575 -16.11 -5.93 8.75
C ALA A 575 -16.55 -4.47 8.97
N MET A 576 -17.16 -3.83 7.97
CA MET A 576 -17.58 -2.42 8.03
C MET A 576 -19.09 -2.26 8.25
N VAL A 577 -19.91 -3.07 7.60
CA VAL A 577 -21.37 -2.94 7.61
C VAL A 577 -21.99 -3.97 8.56
N PRO A 578 -22.77 -3.53 9.57
CA PRO A 578 -23.54 -4.44 10.42
C PRO A 578 -24.64 -5.15 9.62
N THR A 579 -24.82 -6.44 9.89
CA THR A 579 -26.03 -7.18 9.52
C THR A 579 -27.26 -6.57 10.21
N ALA A 580 -28.46 -6.90 9.72
CA ALA A 580 -29.70 -6.44 10.35
C ALA A 580 -29.80 -6.90 11.82
N GLU A 581 -29.33 -8.11 12.12
CA GLU A 581 -29.28 -8.67 13.47
C GLU A 581 -28.28 -7.93 14.37
N GLU A 582 -27.09 -7.62 13.86
CA GLU A 582 -26.07 -6.84 14.59
C GLU A 582 -26.54 -5.40 14.85
N ALA A 583 -27.13 -4.74 13.85
CA ALA A 583 -27.70 -3.41 14.00
C ALA A 583 -28.83 -3.40 15.04
N ALA A 584 -29.72 -4.41 15.03
CA ALA A 584 -30.75 -4.56 16.04
C ALA A 584 -30.20 -4.84 17.45
N ALA A 585 -28.99 -5.41 17.55
CA ALA A 585 -28.27 -5.59 18.80
C ALA A 585 -27.46 -4.35 19.22
N GLY A 586 -27.48 -3.28 18.44
CA GLY A 586 -26.80 -2.01 18.73
C GLY A 586 -25.31 -2.01 18.38
N VAL A 587 -24.86 -2.90 17.49
CA VAL A 587 -23.49 -2.86 16.97
C VAL A 587 -23.33 -1.63 16.05
N PRO A 588 -22.47 -0.67 16.38
CA PRO A 588 -22.24 0.49 15.52
C PRO A 588 -21.50 0.08 14.24
N GLY A 589 -21.89 0.66 13.11
CA GLY A 589 -21.22 0.45 11.82
C GLY A 589 -19.84 1.12 11.75
N GLY A 590 -19.01 0.64 10.81
CA GLY A 590 -17.69 1.17 10.54
C GLY A 590 -17.72 2.61 10.06
N ARG A 591 -16.62 3.34 10.30
CA ARG A 591 -16.54 4.78 10.01
C ARG A 591 -15.16 5.19 9.52
N TYR A 592 -15.12 6.10 8.54
CA TYR A 592 -13.91 6.73 8.04
C TYR A 592 -13.77 8.15 8.58
N TYR A 593 -12.58 8.50 9.07
CA TYR A 593 -12.27 9.79 9.69
C TYR A 593 -11.11 10.46 8.96
N THR A 594 -11.21 11.79 8.85
CA THR A 594 -10.11 12.65 8.36
C THR A 594 -9.98 13.89 9.26
N ILE A 595 -8.94 14.68 9.03
CA ILE A 595 -8.79 15.98 9.69
C ILE A 595 -9.95 16.96 9.40
N LEU A 596 -10.58 16.87 8.22
CA LEU A 596 -11.74 17.71 7.84
C LEU A 596 -13.09 17.06 8.17
N ARG A 597 -13.09 15.77 8.51
CA ARG A 597 -14.22 14.99 8.99
C ARG A 597 -13.85 14.29 10.31
N PRO A 598 -13.54 15.04 11.38
CA PRO A 598 -13.17 14.45 12.66
C PRO A 598 -14.33 13.71 13.32
N GLN A 599 -15.56 14.03 12.93
CA GLN A 599 -16.76 13.29 13.31
C GLN A 599 -16.96 12.01 12.54
N GLY A 600 -16.17 11.74 11.49
CA GLY A 600 -16.26 10.58 10.62
C GLY A 600 -17.52 10.52 9.77
N VAL A 601 -17.46 9.72 8.70
CA VAL A 601 -18.61 9.33 7.88
C VAL A 601 -18.85 7.82 7.99
N PRO A 602 -20.09 7.35 7.77
CA PRO A 602 -20.38 5.91 7.68
C PRO A 602 -19.53 5.23 6.60
N ILE A 603 -19.30 3.95 6.78
CA ILE A 603 -18.85 3.05 5.70
C ILE A 603 -20.03 2.13 5.43
N ASP A 604 -20.83 2.45 4.41
CA ASP A 604 -22.08 1.76 4.08
C ASP A 604 -22.21 1.39 2.60
N GLY A 605 -21.19 1.70 1.79
CA GLY A 605 -21.17 1.45 0.35
C GLY A 605 -21.82 2.57 -0.47
N VAL A 606 -22.07 3.73 0.12
CA VAL A 606 -22.58 4.93 -0.56
C VAL A 606 -21.54 6.04 -0.55
N ASN A 607 -21.22 6.59 -1.73
CA ASN A 607 -20.22 7.64 -1.86
C ASN A 607 -20.61 8.88 -1.04
N ASP A 608 -19.72 9.29 -0.11
CA ASP A 608 -19.91 10.46 0.76
C ASP A 608 -19.21 11.73 0.26
N GLU A 609 -18.43 11.62 -0.82
CA GLU A 609 -17.61 12.69 -1.41
C GLU A 609 -17.87 12.87 -2.91
N ILE A 610 -17.40 13.98 -3.50
CA ILE A 610 -17.73 14.36 -4.90
C ILE A 610 -16.55 14.24 -5.88
N GLY A 611 -15.41 13.73 -5.42
CA GLY A 611 -14.17 13.58 -6.16
C GLY A 611 -14.08 12.29 -7.00
N ASN A 612 -15.05 11.39 -6.87
CA ASN A 612 -15.10 10.15 -7.61
C ASN A 612 -15.59 10.40 -9.05
N VAL A 613 -14.76 10.03 -10.04
CA VAL A 613 -15.09 10.15 -11.46
C VAL A 613 -15.32 8.75 -12.02
N ASP A 614 -16.52 8.49 -12.54
CA ASP A 614 -16.91 7.20 -13.14
C ASP A 614 -17.19 7.28 -14.65
N GLY A 615 -17.00 8.45 -15.25
CA GLY A 615 -17.06 8.58 -16.70
C GLY A 615 -16.95 10.01 -17.21
N PHE A 616 -16.95 10.16 -18.53
CA PHE A 616 -16.90 11.46 -19.21
C PHE A 616 -17.89 11.54 -20.37
N THR A 617 -18.17 12.75 -20.84
CA THR A 617 -19.09 12.96 -21.97
C THR A 617 -18.50 12.43 -23.27
N PRO A 618 -19.24 11.65 -24.07
CA PRO A 618 -18.74 11.09 -25.33
C PRO A 618 -18.24 12.14 -26.32
N LEU A 619 -17.14 11.83 -26.99
CA LEU A 619 -16.59 12.67 -28.06
C LEU A 619 -17.25 12.30 -29.38
N PHE A 620 -18.02 13.24 -29.94
CA PHE A 620 -18.82 13.02 -31.17
C PHE A 620 -19.82 11.84 -31.08
N GLY A 621 -20.30 11.53 -29.87
CA GLY A 621 -21.25 10.44 -29.63
C GLY A 621 -20.59 9.06 -29.45
N PHE A 622 -19.27 9.03 -29.27
CA PHE A 622 -18.49 7.81 -29.17
C PHE A 622 -17.47 7.89 -28.04
N CYS A 623 -17.07 6.72 -27.54
CA CYS A 623 -16.03 6.58 -26.55
C CYS A 623 -14.73 6.13 -27.23
N PRO A 624 -13.64 6.90 -27.12
CA PRO A 624 -12.34 6.40 -27.52
C PRO A 624 -11.93 5.27 -26.56
N SER A 625 -11.52 4.15 -27.14
CA SER A 625 -10.86 3.03 -26.46
C SER A 625 -9.57 2.73 -27.24
N LEU A 626 -8.49 2.40 -26.54
CA LEU A 626 -7.27 1.96 -27.23
C LEU A 626 -7.34 0.52 -27.72
N ASP A 627 -7.95 -0.37 -26.94
CA ASP A 627 -8.02 -1.79 -27.24
C ASP A 627 -9.09 -2.10 -28.30
N ASP A 628 -10.23 -1.40 -28.22
CA ASP A 628 -11.38 -1.61 -29.11
C ASP A 628 -11.63 -0.46 -30.10
N GLY A 629 -10.79 0.58 -30.07
CA GLY A 629 -10.86 1.74 -30.96
C GLY A 629 -12.01 2.70 -30.63
N ILE A 630 -13.21 2.44 -31.14
CA ILE A 630 -14.39 3.28 -30.89
C ILE A 630 -15.50 2.40 -30.32
N THR A 631 -15.83 2.63 -29.05
CA THR A 631 -16.91 1.96 -28.35
C THR A 631 -18.13 2.87 -28.21
N SER A 632 -19.28 2.26 -27.98
CA SER A 632 -20.50 3.01 -27.64
C SER A 632 -20.42 3.44 -26.17
N PRO A 633 -21.01 4.60 -25.80
CA PRO A 633 -21.20 4.95 -24.40
C PRO A 633 -21.99 3.89 -23.64
N ASN A 634 -21.83 3.88 -22.32
CA ASN A 634 -22.64 3.09 -21.40
C ASN A 634 -24.13 3.49 -21.48
N ALA A 635 -24.98 2.72 -20.81
CA ALA A 635 -26.44 2.95 -20.79
C ALA A 635 -26.83 4.36 -20.26
N ASP A 636 -25.98 4.96 -19.41
CA ASP A 636 -26.07 6.32 -18.89
C ASP A 636 -25.64 7.40 -19.91
N GLY A 637 -25.17 6.99 -21.10
CA GLY A 637 -24.70 7.88 -22.15
C GLY A 637 -23.31 8.46 -21.91
N ARG A 638 -22.53 7.94 -20.94
CA ARG A 638 -21.15 8.37 -20.66
C ARG A 638 -20.13 7.34 -21.14
N CYS A 639 -18.90 7.80 -21.31
CA CYS A 639 -17.76 6.92 -21.53
C CYS A 639 -17.15 6.53 -20.19
N PRO A 640 -16.96 5.23 -19.92
CA PRO A 640 -16.35 4.77 -18.67
C PRO A 640 -14.96 5.37 -18.46
N ALA A 641 -14.76 5.96 -17.29
CA ALA A 641 -13.46 6.43 -16.82
C ALA A 641 -13.47 6.49 -15.30
N PHE A 642 -12.63 5.68 -14.65
CA PHE A 642 -12.61 5.49 -13.21
C PHE A 642 -11.33 6.07 -12.62
N LEU A 643 -11.42 7.31 -12.12
CA LEU A 643 -10.31 8.08 -11.56
C LEU A 643 -10.83 8.85 -10.34
N ASP A 644 -10.03 8.92 -9.27
CA ASP A 644 -10.40 9.71 -8.09
C ASP A 644 -9.54 10.96 -7.94
N VAL A 645 -10.19 12.07 -7.59
CA VAL A 645 -9.56 13.34 -7.24
C VAL A 645 -9.94 13.71 -5.81
N PRO A 646 -9.19 14.57 -5.12
CA PRO A 646 -9.50 14.92 -3.74
C PRO A 646 -10.74 15.81 -3.70
N ASP A 647 -11.73 15.45 -2.89
CA ASP A 647 -12.74 16.40 -2.43
C ASP A 647 -12.15 17.28 -1.31
N PRO A 648 -11.88 18.58 -1.56
CA PRO A 648 -11.28 19.48 -0.58
C PRO A 648 -12.21 19.80 0.60
N THR A 649 -13.47 19.38 0.55
CA THR A 649 -14.41 19.46 1.67
C THR A 649 -14.38 18.24 2.57
N PHE A 650 -13.79 17.15 2.09
CA PHE A 650 -13.75 15.84 2.72
C PHE A 650 -12.34 15.49 3.23
N ASN A 651 -11.32 15.80 2.44
CA ASN A 651 -9.93 15.60 2.78
C ASN A 651 -9.04 16.79 2.37
N LEU A 652 -7.87 16.94 2.99
CA LEU A 652 -6.90 17.92 2.50
C LEU A 652 -6.35 17.42 1.15
N PRO A 653 -6.24 18.27 0.12
CA PRO A 653 -5.67 17.89 -1.18
C PRO A 653 -4.13 17.81 -1.11
N LEU A 654 -3.61 17.21 -0.04
CA LEU A 654 -2.20 17.04 0.29
C LEU A 654 -2.02 15.63 0.86
N ALA A 655 -1.19 14.82 0.20
CA ALA A 655 -0.92 13.46 0.63
C ALA A 655 -0.08 13.39 1.93
N PHE A 656 0.78 14.39 2.16
CA PHE A 656 1.69 14.44 3.31
C PHE A 656 1.16 15.35 4.42
N ASP A 657 1.61 15.11 5.65
CA ASP A 657 1.15 15.80 6.88
C ASP A 657 -0.38 15.71 7.11
N ASN A 658 -1.03 14.75 6.46
CA ASN A 658 -2.44 14.42 6.59
C ASN A 658 -2.61 13.04 7.26
N TRP A 659 -3.76 12.78 7.86
CA TRP A 659 -4.07 11.47 8.42
C TRP A 659 -5.46 11.05 8.00
N GLU A 660 -5.61 9.75 7.85
CA GLU A 660 -6.85 9.06 7.51
C GLU A 660 -7.03 7.93 8.51
N GLN A 661 -8.26 7.65 8.93
CA GLN A 661 -8.51 6.54 9.84
C GLN A 661 -9.74 5.77 9.41
N ILE A 662 -9.61 4.45 9.41
CA ILE A 662 -10.74 3.52 9.30
C ILE A 662 -10.98 2.91 10.66
N ALA A 663 -12.24 2.85 11.08
CA ALA A 663 -12.66 2.07 12.23
C ALA A 663 -13.70 1.03 11.79
N ALA A 664 -13.42 -0.23 12.09
CA ALA A 664 -14.32 -1.35 11.81
C ALA A 664 -15.57 -1.30 12.68
N LYS A 665 -16.63 -2.02 12.28
CA LYS A 665 -17.87 -2.11 13.07
C LYS A 665 -17.61 -2.74 14.44
N GLY A 666 -18.40 -2.35 15.43
CA GLY A 666 -18.26 -2.87 16.80
C GLY A 666 -16.83 -2.73 17.33
N ASP A 667 -16.29 -3.80 17.91
CA ASP A 667 -14.94 -3.81 18.49
C ASP A 667 -13.84 -4.26 17.51
N GLY A 668 -14.10 -4.24 16.20
CA GLY A 668 -13.19 -4.76 15.17
C GLY A 668 -11.80 -4.09 15.11
N GLY A 669 -11.65 -2.93 15.76
CA GLY A 669 -10.40 -2.16 15.81
C GLY A 669 -10.37 -0.98 14.84
N SER A 670 -9.23 -0.30 14.77
CA SER A 670 -9.04 0.85 13.89
C SER A 670 -7.64 0.88 13.28
N LEU A 671 -7.55 1.40 12.06
CA LEU A 671 -6.31 1.62 11.34
C LEU A 671 -6.12 3.12 11.11
N VAL A 672 -4.98 3.65 11.51
CA VAL A 672 -4.63 5.06 11.30
C VAL A 672 -3.50 5.14 10.29
N TYR A 673 -3.71 5.91 9.24
CA TYR A 673 -2.79 6.09 8.13
C TYR A 673 -2.17 7.48 8.15
N THR A 674 -0.89 7.56 7.85
CA THR A 674 -0.21 8.82 7.54
C THR A 674 0.87 8.56 6.51
N PHE A 675 1.05 9.48 5.58
CA PHE A 675 2.05 9.38 4.53
C PHE A 675 3.10 10.49 4.66
N LEU A 676 4.35 10.11 4.46
CA LEU A 676 5.53 10.97 4.56
C LEU A 676 6.33 10.90 3.27
N LEU A 677 6.76 12.06 2.77
CA LEU A 677 7.76 12.12 1.70
C LEU A 677 9.16 12.08 2.33
N ARG A 678 9.96 11.07 1.97
CA ARG A 678 11.33 10.90 2.47
C ARG A 678 12.37 11.49 1.51
N GLY A 679 12.07 11.53 0.21
CA GLY A 679 12.95 12.09 -0.83
C GLY A 679 12.69 13.56 -1.16
N ALA A 680 13.76 14.37 -1.24
CA ALA A 680 13.65 15.78 -1.65
C ALA A 680 13.22 15.95 -3.13
N THR A 681 13.49 14.95 -3.96
CA THR A 681 13.05 14.87 -5.37
C THR A 681 11.53 14.73 -5.50
N SER A 682 10.87 14.09 -4.52
CA SER A 682 9.41 13.90 -4.55
C SER A 682 8.63 15.20 -4.44
N LEU A 683 9.21 16.25 -3.84
CA LEU A 683 8.61 17.59 -3.80
C LEU A 683 8.61 18.30 -5.17
N LEU A 684 9.39 17.81 -6.13
CA LEU A 684 9.43 18.30 -7.51
C LEU A 684 8.43 17.59 -8.42
N ASN A 685 7.72 16.58 -7.91
CA ASN A 685 6.66 15.82 -8.59
C ASN A 685 5.30 16.14 -7.95
N PRO A 686 4.74 17.35 -8.18
CA PRO A 686 3.51 17.78 -7.55
C PRO A 686 2.31 17.17 -8.27
N LEU A 687 1.75 16.08 -7.76
CA LEU A 687 0.34 15.65 -7.92
C LEU A 687 0.10 14.27 -7.24
N VAL A 688 0.65 14.07 -6.04
CA VAL A 688 0.25 12.94 -5.17
C VAL A 688 -0.85 13.43 -4.26
N VAL A 689 -2.02 12.79 -4.35
CA VAL A 689 -3.19 13.26 -3.63
C VAL A 689 -3.92 12.12 -2.93
N PRO A 690 -4.58 12.36 -1.79
CA PRO A 690 -5.43 11.36 -1.16
C PRO A 690 -6.80 11.29 -1.86
N TYR A 691 -7.47 10.15 -1.72
CA TYR A 691 -8.85 9.96 -2.18
C TYR A 691 -9.61 9.00 -1.27
N TYR A 692 -10.94 9.06 -1.31
CA TYR A 692 -11.82 8.14 -0.58
C TYR A 692 -13.02 7.72 -1.45
N ARG A 693 -13.32 6.43 -1.46
CA ARG A 693 -14.45 5.89 -2.21
C ARG A 693 -15.17 4.84 -1.36
N ASP A 694 -16.48 4.97 -1.25
CA ASP A 694 -17.34 3.99 -0.58
C ASP A 694 -18.48 3.67 -1.55
N ASP A 695 -18.19 2.85 -2.54
CA ASP A 695 -19.09 2.57 -3.66
C ASP A 695 -19.24 1.07 -3.81
N ALA A 696 -20.30 0.52 -3.19
CA ALA A 696 -20.59 -0.90 -3.28
C ALA A 696 -20.82 -1.38 -4.72
N CYS A 697 -21.10 -0.47 -5.65
CA CYS A 697 -21.35 -0.79 -7.06
C CYS A 697 -20.10 -0.67 -7.95
N LEU A 698 -18.98 -0.14 -7.44
CA LEU A 698 -17.73 -0.11 -8.18
C LEU A 698 -17.07 -1.50 -8.14
N ASP A 699 -17.24 -2.26 -9.22
CA ASP A 699 -16.38 -3.40 -9.49
C ASP A 699 -15.03 -2.88 -10.01
N ASP A 700 -14.05 -2.87 -9.13
CA ASP A 700 -12.71 -2.42 -9.44
C ASP A 700 -11.83 -3.56 -9.99
N GLY A 701 -12.39 -4.73 -10.28
CA GLY A 701 -11.69 -5.83 -10.95
C GLY A 701 -10.85 -6.72 -10.03
N THR A 702 -10.72 -6.41 -8.73
CA THR A 702 -10.07 -7.29 -7.75
C THR A 702 -10.79 -7.23 -6.39
N GLY A 703 -11.04 -8.38 -5.76
CA GLY A 703 -11.28 -8.50 -4.31
C GLY A 703 -12.08 -9.75 -3.96
N ASP A 704 -12.39 -9.92 -2.67
CA ASP A 704 -12.94 -11.13 -2.07
C ASP A 704 -14.32 -10.92 -1.39
N ASP A 705 -14.57 -9.73 -0.83
CA ASP A 705 -15.81 -9.37 -0.13
C ASP A 705 -16.33 -8.01 -0.66
N PRO A 706 -17.64 -7.87 -0.96
CA PRO A 706 -18.77 -8.74 -0.60
C PRO A 706 -18.92 -10.05 -1.39
N VAL A 707 -18.35 -10.14 -2.60
CA VAL A 707 -18.35 -11.36 -3.40
C VAL A 707 -17.04 -11.45 -4.15
N SER A 708 -16.35 -12.58 -4.02
CA SER A 708 -15.04 -12.76 -4.64
C SER A 708 -15.11 -12.55 -6.14
N ARG A 709 -14.23 -11.68 -6.65
CA ARG A 709 -14.21 -11.24 -8.04
C ARG A 709 -13.84 -12.41 -8.95
N PRO A 710 -14.78 -12.97 -9.76
CA PRO A 710 -14.42 -14.00 -10.72
C PRO A 710 -13.58 -13.37 -11.83
N PHE A 711 -12.62 -14.12 -12.40
CA PHE A 711 -11.70 -13.62 -13.43
C PHE A 711 -11.04 -12.27 -13.07
N PRO A 712 -10.20 -12.20 -12.02
CA PRO A 712 -9.55 -10.97 -11.61
C PRO A 712 -8.78 -10.30 -12.77
N GLY A 713 -8.92 -8.98 -12.87
CA GLY A 713 -8.32 -8.12 -13.91
C GLY A 713 -9.12 -7.97 -15.20
N ASP A 714 -10.14 -8.81 -15.43
CA ASP A 714 -10.96 -8.73 -16.64
C ASP A 714 -12.09 -7.71 -16.52
N ASN A 715 -12.55 -7.17 -17.65
CA ASN A 715 -13.66 -6.22 -17.71
C ASN A 715 -14.97 -6.82 -17.13
N SER A 716 -15.64 -6.09 -16.26
CA SER A 716 -16.89 -6.51 -15.60
C SER A 716 -18.06 -6.68 -16.56
N GLY A 717 -17.97 -6.08 -17.75
CA GLY A 717 -18.92 -6.24 -18.85
C GLY A 717 -18.78 -7.57 -19.61
N ASP A 718 -17.69 -8.31 -19.45
CA ASP A 718 -17.46 -9.57 -20.16
C ASP A 718 -18.50 -10.63 -19.79
N ASP A 719 -19.02 -11.34 -20.80
CA ASP A 719 -20.05 -12.36 -20.62
C ASP A 719 -19.64 -13.42 -19.58
N LYS A 720 -18.36 -13.83 -19.56
CA LYS A 720 -17.84 -14.82 -18.60
C LYS A 720 -17.86 -14.31 -17.15
N VAL A 721 -17.54 -13.04 -16.93
CA VAL A 721 -17.56 -12.40 -15.59
C VAL A 721 -19.00 -12.30 -15.11
N ARG A 722 -19.88 -11.79 -15.96
CA ARG A 722 -21.31 -11.64 -15.67
C ARG A 722 -21.98 -12.98 -15.37
N GLU A 723 -21.70 -14.00 -16.18
CA GLU A 723 -22.21 -15.36 -15.97
C GLU A 723 -21.72 -15.98 -14.65
N ALA A 724 -20.46 -15.74 -14.29
CA ALA A 724 -19.89 -16.24 -13.04
C ALA A 724 -20.55 -15.60 -11.81
N TYR A 725 -20.78 -14.28 -11.81
CA TYR A 725 -21.54 -13.62 -10.75
C TYR A 725 -22.97 -14.16 -10.64
N VAL A 726 -23.66 -14.32 -11.77
CA VAL A 726 -25.00 -14.91 -11.79
C VAL A 726 -24.98 -16.33 -11.24
N ALA A 727 -23.97 -17.13 -11.57
CA ALA A 727 -23.83 -18.48 -11.02
C ALA A 727 -23.65 -18.47 -9.50
N ALA A 728 -22.81 -17.56 -8.96
CA ALA A 728 -22.63 -17.39 -7.53
C ALA A 728 -23.93 -16.96 -6.83
N ALA A 729 -24.65 -15.98 -7.39
CA ALA A 729 -25.92 -15.50 -6.85
C ALA A 729 -27.03 -16.57 -6.89
N ARG A 730 -27.11 -17.35 -7.97
CA ARG A 730 -28.03 -18.51 -8.06
C ARG A 730 -27.71 -19.56 -7.00
N ALA A 731 -26.43 -19.85 -6.79
CA ALA A 731 -25.99 -20.79 -5.77
C ALA A 731 -26.34 -20.32 -4.35
N ALA A 732 -26.14 -19.02 -4.06
CA ALA A 732 -26.43 -18.43 -2.75
C ALA A 732 -27.94 -18.32 -2.46
N SER A 733 -28.76 -17.96 -3.46
CA SER A 733 -30.20 -17.72 -3.30
C SER A 733 -31.08 -18.95 -3.56
N GLY A 734 -30.59 -19.93 -4.33
CA GLY A 734 -31.38 -21.04 -4.87
C GLY A 734 -32.37 -20.64 -5.98
N ASN A 735 -32.27 -19.43 -6.53
CA ASN A 735 -33.15 -18.95 -7.60
C ASN A 735 -32.47 -19.06 -8.98
N ASP A 736 -32.70 -20.17 -9.68
CA ASP A 736 -32.13 -20.42 -11.02
C ASP A 736 -32.56 -19.42 -12.11
N ALA A 737 -33.58 -18.59 -11.86
CA ALA A 737 -34.10 -17.65 -12.84
C ALA A 737 -33.34 -16.31 -12.89
N LEU A 738 -32.44 -16.04 -11.93
CA LEU A 738 -31.70 -14.77 -11.87
C LEU A 738 -30.90 -14.53 -13.15
N THR A 739 -30.95 -13.32 -13.68
CA THR A 739 -30.02 -12.80 -14.69
C THR A 739 -29.07 -11.78 -14.06
N TYR A 740 -28.09 -11.29 -14.83
CA TYR A 740 -27.13 -10.31 -14.31
C TYR A 740 -27.81 -9.00 -13.94
N GLU A 741 -28.83 -8.60 -14.69
CA GLU A 741 -29.63 -7.39 -14.45
C GLU A 741 -30.47 -7.48 -13.17
N ASP A 742 -30.69 -8.68 -12.64
CA ASP A 742 -31.37 -8.89 -11.36
C ASP A 742 -30.43 -8.74 -10.15
N LEU A 743 -29.11 -8.67 -10.37
CA LEU A 743 -28.12 -8.61 -9.29
C LEU A 743 -27.96 -7.18 -8.77
N ASP A 744 -28.03 -7.01 -7.46
CA ASP A 744 -27.64 -5.76 -6.82
C ASP A 744 -26.12 -5.67 -6.63
N CYS A 745 -25.67 -4.55 -6.05
CA CYS A 745 -24.25 -4.29 -5.83
C CYS A 745 -23.64 -5.17 -4.72
N THR A 746 -24.44 -5.65 -3.76
CA THR A 746 -23.97 -6.55 -2.70
C THR A 746 -23.78 -7.99 -3.18
N GLN A 747 -24.23 -8.31 -4.39
CA GLN A 747 -24.10 -9.62 -5.04
C GLN A 747 -22.97 -9.66 -6.08
N ARG A 748 -22.18 -8.60 -6.16
CA ARG A 748 -21.01 -8.43 -7.04
C ARG A 748 -19.90 -7.79 -6.24
N GLN A 749 -18.68 -7.71 -6.78
CA GLN A 749 -17.63 -6.99 -6.08
C GLN A 749 -17.91 -5.48 -6.02
N GLY A 750 -17.46 -4.85 -4.94
CA GLY A 750 -17.69 -3.45 -4.64
C GLY A 750 -16.59 -2.88 -3.74
N ALA A 751 -16.36 -1.57 -3.83
CA ALA A 751 -15.39 -0.87 -2.99
C ALA A 751 -16.04 -0.38 -1.69
N HIS A 752 -15.46 -0.70 -0.54
CA HIS A 752 -15.94 -0.22 0.75
C HIS A 752 -14.85 0.55 1.48
N ALA A 753 -15.06 1.85 1.62
CA ALA A 753 -14.08 2.78 2.16
C ALA A 753 -12.67 2.65 1.56
N ALA A 754 -12.60 2.37 0.26
CA ALA A 754 -11.36 2.35 -0.50
C ALA A 754 -10.67 3.73 -0.41
N HIS A 755 -9.50 3.79 0.20
CA HIS A 755 -8.74 5.05 0.32
C HIS A 755 -7.25 4.82 0.10
N GLY A 756 -6.56 5.89 -0.24
CA GLY A 756 -5.12 5.87 -0.41
C GLY A 756 -4.64 7.04 -1.26
N LEU A 757 -3.67 6.80 -2.13
CA LEU A 757 -2.98 7.83 -2.89
C LEU A 757 -3.13 7.62 -4.39
N HIS A 758 -3.36 8.72 -5.10
CA HIS A 758 -3.32 8.78 -6.56
C HIS A 758 -2.18 9.71 -7.01
N PHE A 759 -1.32 9.18 -7.87
CA PHE A 759 -0.18 9.85 -8.50
C PHE A 759 -0.52 10.19 -9.95
N PHE A 760 -1.04 11.40 -10.24
CA PHE A 760 -1.53 11.70 -11.60
C PHE A 760 -0.44 11.75 -12.68
N VAL A 761 0.78 12.18 -12.33
CA VAL A 761 1.86 12.31 -13.32
C VAL A 761 3.17 11.98 -12.66
N THR A 762 3.89 11.02 -13.24
CA THR A 762 5.34 10.90 -13.05
C THR A 762 6.00 11.55 -14.26
N HIS A 763 6.77 12.61 -14.04
CA HIS A 763 7.52 13.24 -15.13
C HIS A 763 8.75 12.41 -15.44
N ASP A 764 9.16 12.44 -16.72
CA ASP A 764 10.43 11.92 -17.21
C ASP A 764 11.64 12.62 -16.56
N THR A 765 11.91 12.30 -15.30
CA THR A 765 13.04 12.89 -14.56
C THR A 765 14.36 12.18 -14.86
N ASP A 766 14.34 11.01 -15.54
CA ASP A 766 15.52 10.14 -15.67
C ASP A 766 15.83 9.53 -17.07
N ASN A 767 15.37 10.11 -18.18
CA ASN A 767 15.91 9.74 -19.51
C ASN A 767 17.37 10.22 -19.77
N LEU A 768 18.18 10.43 -18.73
CA LEU A 768 19.60 10.77 -18.86
C LEU A 768 20.50 9.53 -19.08
N PHE A 769 19.95 8.31 -19.01
CA PHE A 769 20.68 7.04 -19.21
C PHE A 769 21.97 6.98 -18.37
N SER A 770 21.88 7.44 -17.11
CA SER A 770 22.96 7.48 -16.13
C SER A 770 22.50 6.84 -14.83
N PRO A 771 23.40 6.19 -14.03
CA PRO A 771 23.00 5.62 -12.75
C PRO A 771 22.48 6.72 -11.81
N LEU A 772 21.24 6.61 -11.36
CA LEU A 772 20.64 7.49 -10.35
C LEU A 772 20.07 6.66 -9.20
N THR A 773 20.09 7.20 -7.99
CA THR A 773 19.41 6.59 -6.84
C THR A 773 17.92 6.40 -7.12
N THR A 774 17.32 5.28 -6.71
CA THR A 774 15.88 5.00 -6.90
C THR A 774 15.02 6.03 -6.13
N THR A 775 14.70 7.17 -6.75
CA THR A 775 14.20 8.35 -6.01
C THR A 775 13.24 9.23 -6.81
N GLU A 776 12.59 8.72 -7.86
CA GLU A 776 11.57 9.52 -8.56
C GLU A 776 10.43 9.89 -7.59
N VAL A 777 9.97 8.89 -6.84
CA VAL A 777 9.14 9.07 -5.64
C VAL A 777 9.74 8.20 -4.52
N ASP A 778 10.02 8.80 -3.36
CA ASP A 778 10.39 8.09 -2.14
C ASP A 778 9.39 8.48 -1.05
N GLY A 779 8.38 7.64 -0.92
CA GLY A 779 7.23 7.83 -0.04
C GLY A 779 7.13 6.73 0.99
N GLU A 780 6.70 7.08 2.20
CA GLU A 780 6.52 6.13 3.30
C GLU A 780 5.12 6.29 3.90
N GLN A 781 4.33 5.22 3.87
CA GLN A 781 3.05 5.13 4.54
C GLN A 781 3.19 4.38 5.86
N TRP A 782 2.69 4.98 6.93
CA TRP A 782 2.50 4.31 8.22
C TRP A 782 1.05 3.88 8.35
N GLN A 783 0.83 2.63 8.75
CA GLN A 783 -0.45 2.07 9.15
C GLN A 783 -0.35 1.65 10.62
N PHE A 784 -0.86 2.46 11.53
CA PHE A 784 -0.95 2.13 12.95
C PHE A 784 -2.18 1.28 13.21
N ILE A 785 -2.00 0.21 13.98
CA ILE A 785 -3.01 -0.81 14.21
C ILE A 785 -3.49 -0.71 15.66
N VAL A 786 -4.74 -0.28 15.83
CA VAL A 786 -5.25 0.24 17.10
C VAL A 786 -6.44 -0.60 17.58
N PRO A 787 -6.27 -1.41 18.65
CA PRO A 787 -7.41 -1.99 19.35
C PRO A 787 -8.40 -0.91 19.82
N SER A 788 -9.66 -1.02 19.42
CA SER A 788 -10.74 -0.11 19.82
C SER A 788 -12.04 -0.87 20.10
N ALA A 789 -12.80 -0.43 21.11
CA ALA A 789 -14.02 -1.13 21.54
C ALA A 789 -15.26 -0.75 20.71
N GLN A 790 -15.17 0.34 19.97
CA GLN A 790 -16.20 0.88 19.09
C GLN A 790 -15.56 1.85 18.09
N PRO A 791 -16.20 2.14 16.94
CA PRO A 791 -15.77 3.17 16.01
C PRO A 791 -15.66 4.54 16.70
N GLN A 792 -14.47 5.13 16.69
CA GLN A 792 -14.21 6.46 17.26
C GLN A 792 -12.94 7.07 16.66
N ASN A 793 -12.84 8.40 16.62
CA ASN A 793 -11.63 9.08 16.15
C ASN A 793 -10.49 9.01 17.18
N LEU A 794 -9.37 8.42 16.78
CA LEU A 794 -8.15 8.22 17.57
C LEU A 794 -6.90 8.73 16.84
N ALA A 795 -7.04 9.27 15.64
CA ALA A 795 -5.97 9.29 14.66
C ALA A 795 -4.81 10.23 15.00
N GLU A 796 -5.10 11.46 15.43
CA GLU A 796 -4.09 12.51 15.55
C GLU A 796 -2.91 12.11 16.47
N PRO A 797 -3.12 11.53 17.68
CA PRO A 797 -2.00 11.06 18.50
C PRO A 797 -1.17 9.93 17.89
N TYR A 798 -1.73 9.08 17.04
CA TYR A 798 -0.96 8.05 16.33
C TYR A 798 -0.21 8.65 15.14
N ALA A 799 -0.85 9.50 14.34
CA ALA A 799 -0.21 10.21 13.23
C ALA A 799 0.98 11.06 13.69
N ASN A 800 0.88 11.69 14.87
CA ASN A 800 1.95 12.47 15.48
C ASN A 800 3.19 11.66 15.86
N VAL A 801 3.09 10.32 15.99
CA VAL A 801 4.26 9.45 16.16
C VAL A 801 5.17 9.54 14.94
N ALA A 802 4.61 9.57 13.73
CA ALA A 802 5.38 9.66 12.49
C ALA A 802 5.77 11.11 12.16
N ARG A 803 4.84 12.07 12.28
CA ARG A 803 5.08 13.49 11.96
C ARG A 803 6.10 14.16 12.87
N PHE A 804 6.05 13.81 14.16
CA PHE A 804 6.89 14.39 15.21
C PHE A 804 7.62 13.28 15.97
N ALA A 805 8.33 12.42 15.25
CA ALA A 805 9.11 11.33 15.84
C ALA A 805 10.07 11.82 16.95
N LEU A 806 10.30 10.96 17.93
CA LEU A 806 11.28 11.14 19.01
C LEU A 806 12.66 11.35 18.41
N GLN A 807 13.36 12.35 18.94
CA GLN A 807 14.74 12.62 18.56
C GLN A 807 15.67 11.89 19.53
N SER A 808 16.57 11.09 18.98
CA SER A 808 17.60 10.39 19.74
C SER A 808 18.88 11.23 19.82
N VAL A 809 19.40 11.37 21.03
CA VAL A 809 20.72 11.97 21.28
C VAL A 809 21.55 10.96 22.06
N ALA A 810 22.61 10.46 21.43
CA ALA A 810 23.52 9.52 22.07
C ALA A 810 24.78 10.21 22.59
N VAL A 811 25.20 9.82 23.78
CA VAL A 811 26.44 10.27 24.42
C VAL A 811 27.19 9.08 25.03
N PRO A 812 28.52 9.01 24.88
CA PRO A 812 29.32 7.98 25.55
C PRO A 812 29.22 8.10 27.07
N LEU A 813 29.06 6.97 27.74
CA LEU A 813 29.19 6.89 29.19
C LEU A 813 30.60 6.42 29.58
N PRO A 814 31.20 7.02 30.64
CA PRO A 814 32.53 6.68 31.10
C PRO A 814 32.67 5.26 31.67
#